data_AF-A0A3N6EWQ7-F1
#
_entry.id   AF-A0A3N6EWQ7-F1
#
_cell.length_a   1.000
_cell.length_b   1.000
_cell.length_c   1.000
_cell.angle_alpha   90.00
_cell.angle_beta   90.00
_cell.angle_gamma   90.00
#
_symmetry.space_group_name_H-M   'P 1'
#
loop_
_entity.id
_entity.type
_entity.pdbx_description
1 polymer ?
#
loop_
_entity_poly.entity_id
_entity_poly.type
_entity_poly.pdbx_seq_one_letter_code
_entity_poly.pdbx_strand_id
1 'polypeptide(L)'
;MFADWPPDGLNALAHALRPLRNYLLPVNALLEKTGMPYDIDDEGAVDWFLITSGREDTPEAAADALRASPFAPFALPRLPDAEGLGRGLAHNVTTREGTGIAALALLARDGHVDRSRLLRAALQGPLRSEPRTVTPGYLALLTALDPTLDEQTAAADTLVGLVGSAAGTAAAKDALGRLRRLADLERLTDQQVEECILSLLARPEGVMASQALTFLQRETRRSPARLGALAPLLGAAFSHPTRSVQEKAAKLAGKMADKLEQGTLDDLRAAAVHLPPDLRRQMDDLAGGPAVEAQPDAPRTDALPQPAPTPAFPPPVSGVEEVAAELGAVLADRVGQLIPFERVLDGLVRLAHRDREALAEALEPVLRTFERRIPARTPSYLTRIWLVAMAVSGPTHDDAAPYVYSRSCGHQVFDAVLAARVDEAAGRILDGTCPPFLLATPTHTTGSLDPRVLLERLAEYRRSEVRPGQADFEQALFRLRPDPGFPPAAAEELGTPEGRRLARWLSGGGFPAPGCERTTVLPFERPDDPEAAAAYPKGWNLAARDEADWQWQQANPSGLNYYPGPPPWAGKPLGTYGARDREPAFIRLAVTDATDRLAEFSALFRAVGGPRARHGRTTATADGRTPYPGAGCSRCGWPSYPTTGNWSPPAP
;
A
#
# COMPACT_ATOMS: atom_id res chain seq x y z
N MET A 1 44.48 -0.15 -6.18
CA MET A 1 44.67 -1.62 -6.12
C MET A 1 44.64 -2.27 -7.51
N PHE A 2 43.85 -1.79 -8.48
CA PHE A 2 43.71 -2.44 -9.80
C PHE A 2 44.33 -1.64 -10.98
N ALA A 3 45.36 -0.82 -10.74
CA ALA A 3 45.91 0.05 -11.79
C ALA A 3 46.65 -0.74 -12.89
N ASP A 4 47.23 -1.89 -12.56
CA ASP A 4 48.09 -2.70 -13.44
C ASP A 4 47.40 -3.95 -14.00
N TRP A 5 46.08 -4.10 -13.79
CA TRP A 5 45.33 -5.25 -14.29
C TRP A 5 45.00 -5.09 -15.78
N PRO A 6 45.06 -6.18 -16.58
CA PRO A 6 44.70 -6.12 -18.00
C PRO A 6 43.20 -5.77 -18.18
N PRO A 7 42.82 -5.06 -19.26
CA PRO A 7 41.44 -4.66 -19.50
C PRO A 7 40.42 -5.80 -19.44
N ASP A 8 40.76 -6.98 -19.96
CA ASP A 8 39.92 -8.18 -19.90
C ASP A 8 39.63 -8.64 -18.46
N GLY A 9 40.64 -8.56 -17.59
CA GLY A 9 40.52 -8.94 -16.17
C GLY A 9 39.67 -7.95 -15.37
N LEU A 10 39.77 -6.66 -15.70
CA LEU A 10 38.92 -5.62 -15.12
C LEU A 10 37.46 -5.75 -15.61
N ASN A 11 37.25 -6.09 -16.88
CA ASN A 11 35.91 -6.33 -17.43
C ASN A 11 35.27 -7.60 -16.83
N ALA A 12 36.04 -8.68 -16.68
CA ALA A 12 35.58 -9.89 -16.00
C ALA A 12 35.23 -9.62 -14.52
N LEU A 13 36.02 -8.80 -13.82
CA LEU A 13 35.71 -8.37 -12.45
C LEU A 13 34.43 -7.52 -12.40
N ALA A 14 34.26 -6.58 -13.34
CA ALA A 14 33.03 -5.80 -13.47
C ALA A 14 31.80 -6.71 -13.64
N HIS A 15 31.89 -7.71 -14.52
CA HIS A 15 30.84 -8.71 -14.73
C HIS A 15 30.57 -9.58 -13.50
N ALA A 16 31.61 -9.97 -12.76
CA ALA A 16 31.47 -10.75 -11.53
C ALA A 16 30.77 -9.97 -10.41
N LEU A 17 30.95 -8.63 -10.38
CA LEU A 17 30.32 -7.77 -9.40
C LEU A 17 28.83 -7.51 -9.69
N ARG A 18 28.43 -7.57 -10.99
CA ARG A 18 27.14 -7.14 -11.55
C ARG A 18 26.68 -5.74 -11.10
N PRO A 19 25.84 -5.03 -11.86
CA PRO A 19 25.33 -3.73 -11.44
C PRO A 19 24.23 -3.91 -10.38
N LEU A 20 24.58 -4.37 -9.19
CA LEU A 20 23.72 -4.18 -8.02
C LEU A 20 23.88 -2.75 -7.52
N ARG A 21 22.83 -2.22 -6.89
CA ARG A 21 22.77 -0.89 -6.29
C ARG A 21 24.07 -0.37 -5.63
N ASN A 22 24.87 -1.24 -5.01
CA ASN A 22 26.09 -0.86 -4.29
C ASN A 22 27.39 -0.93 -5.10
N TYR A 23 27.42 -1.64 -6.21
CA TYR A 23 28.64 -1.85 -7.01
C TYR A 23 28.69 -0.97 -8.26
N LEU A 24 27.65 -0.20 -8.54
CA LEU A 24 27.61 0.71 -9.70
C LEU A 24 28.77 1.71 -9.74
N LEU A 25 29.19 2.27 -8.60
CA LEU A 25 30.35 3.19 -8.55
C LEU A 25 31.69 2.48 -8.85
N PRO A 26 32.04 1.37 -8.15
CA PRO A 26 33.20 0.57 -8.49
C PRO A 26 33.20 0.07 -9.95
N VAL A 27 32.08 -0.45 -10.45
CA VAL A 27 31.96 -0.97 -11.81
C VAL A 27 32.10 0.16 -12.83
N ASN A 28 31.53 1.34 -12.57
CA ASN A 28 31.71 2.51 -13.44
C ASN A 28 33.19 2.89 -13.60
N ALA A 29 33.93 2.95 -12.49
CA ALA A 29 35.36 3.26 -12.49
C ALA A 29 36.22 2.17 -13.18
N LEU A 30 35.76 0.91 -13.16
CA LEU A 30 36.39 -0.18 -13.90
C LEU A 30 36.13 -0.05 -15.41
N LEU A 31 34.89 0.20 -15.82
CA LEU A 31 34.51 0.34 -17.23
C LEU A 31 35.13 1.56 -17.92
N GLU A 32 35.24 2.69 -17.22
CA GLU A 32 35.96 3.88 -17.73
C GLU A 32 37.41 3.57 -18.09
N LYS A 33 38.05 2.62 -17.38
CA LYS A 33 39.43 2.22 -17.64
C LYS A 33 39.57 1.18 -18.74
N THR A 34 38.57 0.33 -18.94
CA THR A 34 38.67 -0.75 -19.95
C THR A 34 38.26 -0.30 -21.33
N GLY A 35 37.26 0.58 -21.46
CA GLY A 35 36.68 0.97 -22.76
C GLY A 35 36.10 -0.21 -23.56
N MET A 36 35.92 -1.37 -22.92
CA MET A 36 35.45 -2.60 -23.55
C MET A 36 33.92 -2.72 -23.51
N PRO A 37 33.31 -3.50 -24.41
CA PRO A 37 31.88 -3.81 -24.34
C PRO A 37 31.51 -4.49 -23.02
N TYR A 38 30.45 -4.00 -22.36
CA TYR A 38 29.92 -4.55 -21.12
C TYR A 38 28.49 -5.06 -21.32
N ASP A 39 28.27 -6.34 -21.04
CA ASP A 39 26.92 -6.94 -21.05
C ASP A 39 26.19 -6.66 -19.72
N ILE A 40 25.11 -5.87 -19.81
CA ILE A 40 24.23 -5.51 -18.71
C ILE A 40 22.90 -6.25 -18.85
N ASP A 41 22.45 -6.90 -17.78
CA ASP A 41 21.14 -7.53 -17.71
C ASP A 41 20.03 -6.51 -17.41
N ASP A 42 18.78 -6.94 -17.54
CA ASP A 42 17.60 -6.08 -17.35
C ASP A 42 17.55 -5.47 -15.94
N GLU A 43 17.83 -6.28 -14.92
CA GLU A 43 17.88 -5.83 -13.53
C GLU A 43 18.97 -4.76 -13.35
N GLY A 44 20.18 -5.00 -13.87
CA GLY A 44 21.27 -4.04 -13.83
C GLY A 44 20.96 -2.75 -14.57
N ALA A 45 20.25 -2.81 -15.71
CA ALA A 45 19.85 -1.63 -16.48
C ALA A 45 18.84 -0.77 -15.69
N VAL A 46 17.87 -1.40 -15.02
CA VAL A 46 16.89 -0.70 -14.17
C VAL A 46 17.56 -0.10 -12.92
N ASP A 47 18.45 -0.85 -12.25
CA ASP A 47 19.20 -0.37 -11.09
C ASP A 47 20.09 0.83 -11.45
N TRP A 48 20.78 0.74 -12.59
CA TRP A 48 21.58 1.82 -13.15
C TRP A 48 20.74 3.08 -13.40
N PHE A 49 19.58 2.94 -14.05
CA PHE A 49 18.66 4.04 -14.30
C PHE A 49 18.23 4.73 -13.00
N LEU A 50 17.80 3.95 -12.00
CA LEU A 50 17.32 4.46 -10.72
C LEU A 50 18.40 5.22 -9.95
N ILE A 51 19.63 4.70 -9.94
CA ILE A 51 20.73 5.33 -9.22
C ILE A 51 21.21 6.58 -9.92
N THR A 52 21.43 6.50 -11.23
CA THR A 52 22.05 7.58 -11.98
C THR A 52 21.11 8.78 -12.06
N SER A 53 19.83 8.54 -12.37
CA SER A 53 18.80 9.58 -12.34
C SER A 53 18.51 10.10 -10.93
N GLY A 54 18.66 9.26 -9.90
CA GLY A 54 18.31 9.59 -8.51
C GLY A 54 19.32 10.43 -7.75
N ARG A 55 20.46 10.78 -8.36
CA ARG A 55 21.47 11.70 -7.82
C ARG A 55 21.22 13.15 -8.15
N GLU A 56 20.38 13.39 -9.15
CA GLU A 56 20.15 14.71 -9.72
C GLU A 56 18.77 15.21 -9.32
N ASP A 57 18.68 16.52 -9.08
CA ASP A 57 17.45 17.17 -8.61
C ASP A 57 16.57 17.65 -9.77
N THR A 58 17.09 17.69 -11.00
CA THR A 58 16.34 18.12 -12.19
C THR A 58 16.32 17.06 -13.29
N PRO A 59 15.26 16.99 -14.12
CA PRO A 59 15.18 16.06 -15.24
C PRO A 59 16.33 16.22 -16.24
N GLU A 60 16.77 17.45 -16.50
CA GLU A 60 17.87 17.75 -17.42
C GLU A 60 19.20 17.23 -16.90
N ALA A 61 19.51 17.50 -15.62
CA ALA A 61 20.73 16.99 -14.99
C ALA A 61 20.71 15.46 -14.92
N ALA A 62 19.56 14.86 -14.60
CA ALA A 62 19.38 13.41 -14.61
C ALA A 62 19.60 12.80 -16.01
N ALA A 63 19.08 13.44 -17.07
CA ALA A 63 19.29 13.01 -18.45
C ALA A 63 20.77 13.13 -18.84
N ASP A 64 21.43 14.22 -18.48
CA ASP A 64 22.86 14.43 -18.72
C ASP A 64 23.72 13.41 -17.99
N ALA A 65 23.42 13.11 -16.72
CA ALA A 65 24.11 12.09 -15.92
C ALA A 65 23.93 10.68 -16.52
N LEU A 66 22.71 10.34 -16.95
CA LEU A 66 22.44 9.08 -17.64
C LEU A 66 23.23 8.99 -18.95
N ARG A 67 23.31 10.08 -19.73
CA ARG A 67 24.03 10.12 -21.00
C ARG A 67 25.55 10.06 -20.83
N ALA A 68 26.07 10.72 -19.80
CA ALA A 68 27.49 10.76 -19.46
C ALA A 68 27.98 9.43 -18.86
N SER A 69 27.08 8.54 -18.44
CA SER A 69 27.45 7.27 -17.83
C SER A 69 28.09 6.31 -18.84
N PRO A 70 29.23 5.68 -18.51
CA PRO A 70 29.83 4.57 -19.26
C PRO A 70 28.89 3.42 -19.59
N PHE A 71 27.82 3.20 -18.82
CA PHE A 71 26.81 2.16 -19.08
C PHE A 71 25.78 2.56 -20.13
N ALA A 72 25.66 3.84 -20.49
CA ALA A 72 24.60 4.35 -21.35
C ALA A 72 24.47 3.60 -22.69
N PRO A 73 25.57 3.28 -23.43
CA PRO A 73 25.47 2.55 -24.69
C PRO A 73 24.88 1.14 -24.56
N PHE A 74 24.98 0.53 -23.37
CA PHE A 74 24.55 -0.85 -23.13
C PHE A 74 23.18 -0.92 -22.45
N ALA A 75 22.88 0.03 -21.55
CA ALA A 75 21.68 0.06 -20.72
C ALA A 75 20.51 0.78 -21.40
N LEU A 76 20.73 1.95 -22.04
CA LEU A 76 19.66 2.72 -22.67
C LEU A 76 18.87 1.94 -23.74
N PRO A 77 19.51 1.16 -24.63
CA PRO A 77 18.78 0.37 -25.63
C PRO A 77 17.96 -0.78 -25.01
N ARG A 78 18.30 -1.22 -23.80
CA ARG A 78 17.62 -2.33 -23.11
C ARG A 78 16.44 -1.86 -22.28
N LEU A 79 16.56 -0.69 -21.64
CA LEU A 79 15.56 -0.16 -20.71
C LEU A 79 14.09 -0.29 -21.16
N PRO A 80 13.70 0.03 -22.42
CA PRO A 80 12.30 -0.06 -22.82
C PRO A 80 11.68 -1.45 -22.65
N ASP A 81 12.47 -2.51 -22.83
CA ASP A 81 12.00 -3.89 -22.75
C ASP A 81 12.46 -4.61 -21.47
N ALA A 82 13.14 -3.89 -20.57
CA ALA A 82 13.76 -4.47 -19.38
C ALA A 82 12.72 -5.00 -18.39
N GLU A 83 12.88 -6.26 -17.96
CA GLU A 83 12.10 -6.83 -16.87
C GLU A 83 12.30 -6.01 -15.58
N GLY A 84 11.21 -5.54 -14.98
CA GLY A 84 11.24 -4.75 -13.75
C GLY A 84 11.25 -3.23 -13.95
N LEU A 85 11.28 -2.70 -15.18
CA LEU A 85 11.17 -1.26 -15.46
C LEU A 85 10.00 -0.62 -14.70
N GLY A 86 8.82 -1.24 -14.73
CA GLY A 86 7.62 -0.74 -14.04
C GLY A 86 7.81 -0.52 -12.54
N ARG A 87 8.56 -1.39 -11.86
CA ARG A 87 8.90 -1.21 -10.43
C ARG A 87 9.82 -0.01 -10.24
N GLY A 88 10.79 0.16 -11.13
CA GLY A 88 11.67 1.33 -11.13
C GLY A 88 10.91 2.63 -11.35
N LEU A 89 10.02 2.70 -12.35
CA LEU A 89 9.19 3.87 -12.60
C LEU A 89 8.32 4.22 -11.38
N ALA A 90 7.66 3.23 -10.78
CA ALA A 90 6.84 3.45 -9.58
C ALA A 90 7.66 3.94 -8.38
N HIS A 91 8.88 3.42 -8.21
CA HIS A 91 9.80 3.92 -7.19
C HIS A 91 10.17 5.40 -7.46
N ASN A 92 10.41 5.76 -8.71
CA ASN A 92 10.77 7.13 -9.11
C ASN A 92 9.63 8.14 -8.82
N VAL A 93 8.37 7.76 -9.09
CA VAL A 93 7.19 8.59 -8.74
C VAL A 93 7.10 8.81 -7.23
N THR A 94 7.26 7.75 -6.43
CA THR A 94 7.00 7.79 -4.98
C THR A 94 8.11 8.44 -4.14
N THR A 95 9.33 8.50 -4.67
CA THR A 95 10.50 8.97 -3.93
C THR A 95 11.18 10.19 -4.52
N ARG A 96 10.92 10.52 -5.80
CA ARG A 96 11.68 11.54 -6.56
C ARG A 96 10.80 12.40 -7.47
N GLU A 97 9.50 12.43 -7.19
CA GLU A 97 8.52 13.26 -7.91
C GLU A 97 8.53 13.04 -9.44
N GLY A 98 9.01 11.88 -9.92
CA GLY A 98 9.06 11.56 -11.35
C GLY A 98 10.24 12.16 -12.13
N THR A 99 11.26 12.69 -11.45
CA THR A 99 12.44 13.31 -12.11
C THR A 99 13.14 12.39 -13.12
N GLY A 100 13.34 11.12 -12.77
CA GLY A 100 13.97 10.14 -13.67
C GLY A 100 13.06 9.73 -14.83
N ILE A 101 11.75 9.75 -14.62
CA ILE A 101 10.76 9.51 -15.69
C ILE A 101 10.82 10.64 -16.72
N ALA A 102 10.86 11.90 -16.26
CA ALA A 102 11.03 13.05 -17.13
C ALA A 102 12.38 13.00 -17.87
N ALA A 103 13.46 12.56 -17.22
CA ALA A 103 14.76 12.35 -17.86
C ALA A 103 14.70 11.31 -18.99
N LEU A 104 14.00 10.17 -18.80
CA LEU A 104 13.79 9.19 -19.87
C LEU A 104 13.02 9.77 -21.06
N ALA A 105 12.01 10.60 -20.79
CA ALA A 105 11.27 11.28 -21.85
C ALA A 105 12.15 12.28 -22.63
N LEU A 106 13.03 13.03 -21.95
CA LEU A 106 14.04 13.90 -22.58
C LEU A 106 15.01 13.08 -23.45
N LEU A 107 15.54 11.97 -22.94
CA LEU A 107 16.44 11.09 -23.69
C LEU A 107 15.76 10.48 -24.91
N ALA A 108 14.47 10.12 -24.82
CA ALA A 108 13.69 9.64 -25.95
C ALA A 108 13.42 10.73 -26.98
N ARG A 109 13.13 11.96 -26.54
CA ARG A 109 12.97 13.14 -27.42
C ARG A 109 14.27 13.44 -28.17
N ASP A 110 15.40 13.36 -27.49
CA ASP A 110 16.72 13.69 -28.04
C ASP A 110 17.33 12.52 -28.85
N GLY A 111 16.62 11.38 -28.97
CA GLY A 111 17.04 10.25 -29.81
C GLY A 111 18.04 9.28 -29.16
N HIS A 112 18.29 9.39 -27.86
CA HIS A 112 19.17 8.48 -27.13
C HIS A 112 18.48 7.19 -26.67
N VAL A 113 17.13 7.20 -26.61
CA VAL A 113 16.30 6.02 -26.36
C VAL A 113 15.27 5.91 -27.48
N ASP A 114 14.99 4.70 -27.95
CA ASP A 114 13.92 4.48 -28.94
C ASP A 114 12.56 4.86 -28.34
N ARG A 115 12.04 6.01 -28.78
CA ARG A 115 10.76 6.57 -28.33
C ARG A 115 9.60 5.62 -28.58
N SER A 116 9.57 4.94 -29.72
CA SER A 116 8.47 4.03 -30.07
C SER A 116 8.47 2.78 -29.18
N ARG A 117 9.65 2.24 -28.86
CA ARG A 117 9.78 1.15 -27.88
C ARG A 117 9.39 1.61 -26.48
N LEU A 118 9.83 2.79 -26.05
CA LEU A 118 9.52 3.31 -24.72
C LEU A 118 8.03 3.64 -24.55
N LEU A 119 7.38 4.18 -25.58
CA LEU A 119 5.94 4.42 -25.60
C LEU A 119 5.16 3.10 -25.55
N ARG A 120 5.58 2.09 -26.33
CA ARG A 120 4.98 0.75 -26.28
C ARG A 120 5.08 0.15 -24.88
N ALA A 121 6.24 0.28 -24.23
CA ALA A 121 6.45 -0.17 -22.87
C ALA A 121 5.52 0.54 -21.87
N ALA A 122 5.35 1.86 -22.00
CA ALA A 122 4.44 2.65 -21.16
C ALA A 122 2.97 2.21 -21.29
N LEU A 123 2.54 1.85 -22.51
CA LEU A 123 1.17 1.43 -22.79
C LEU A 123 0.89 -0.04 -22.42
N GLN A 124 1.83 -0.94 -22.69
CA GLN A 124 1.68 -2.38 -22.45
C GLN A 124 2.10 -2.80 -21.04
N GLY A 125 2.95 -2.03 -20.38
CA GLY A 125 3.45 -2.30 -19.03
C GLY A 125 2.34 -2.57 -18.00
N PRO A 126 1.29 -1.72 -17.92
CA PRO A 126 0.15 -1.94 -17.03
C PRO A 126 -0.64 -3.23 -17.33
N LEU A 127 -0.61 -3.73 -18.57
CA LEU A 127 -1.29 -4.96 -18.98
C LEU A 127 -0.53 -6.23 -18.59
N ARG A 128 0.81 -6.16 -18.52
CA ARG A 128 1.70 -7.31 -18.32
C ARG A 128 2.09 -7.55 -16.86
N SER A 129 1.96 -6.55 -16.00
CA SER A 129 2.51 -6.55 -14.64
C SER A 129 1.43 -6.60 -13.56
N GLU A 130 1.76 -6.97 -12.32
CA GLU A 130 0.86 -6.81 -11.17
C GLU A 130 0.38 -5.35 -11.05
N PRO A 131 -0.88 -5.03 -11.40
CA PRO A 131 -1.15 -3.70 -11.93
C PRO A 131 -1.06 -2.58 -10.89
N ARG A 132 -1.44 -2.83 -9.63
CA ARG A 132 -1.66 -1.75 -8.65
C ARG A 132 -0.39 -1.03 -8.23
N THR A 133 0.75 -1.71 -8.18
CA THR A 133 2.01 -1.13 -7.68
C THR A 133 2.81 -0.42 -8.77
N VAL A 134 2.73 -0.88 -10.02
CA VAL A 134 3.55 -0.34 -11.13
C VAL A 134 2.81 0.61 -12.07
N THR A 135 1.46 0.54 -12.12
CA THR A 135 0.64 1.39 -13.00
C THR A 135 0.93 2.89 -12.84
N PRO A 136 1.08 3.46 -11.63
CA PRO A 136 1.39 4.88 -11.48
C PRO A 136 2.67 5.30 -12.21
N GLY A 137 3.70 4.45 -12.19
CA GLY A 137 4.96 4.70 -12.88
C GLY A 137 4.81 4.74 -14.41
N TYR A 138 4.08 3.77 -14.98
CA TYR A 138 3.80 3.75 -16.42
C TYR A 138 2.90 4.88 -16.89
N LEU A 139 1.90 5.28 -16.10
CA LEU A 139 1.06 6.45 -16.42
C LEU A 139 1.85 7.76 -16.35
N ALA A 140 2.74 7.89 -15.37
CA ALA A 140 3.65 9.03 -15.29
C ALA A 140 4.60 9.08 -16.50
N LEU A 141 5.12 7.93 -16.95
CA LEU A 141 5.93 7.85 -18.16
C LEU A 141 5.13 8.23 -19.42
N LEU A 142 3.90 7.72 -19.57
CA LEU A 142 3.03 8.08 -20.68
C LEU A 142 2.71 9.58 -20.68
N THR A 143 2.55 10.19 -19.51
CA THR A 143 2.34 11.63 -19.36
C THR A 143 3.59 12.41 -19.75
N ALA A 144 4.77 12.00 -19.28
CA ALA A 144 6.05 12.66 -19.59
C ALA A 144 6.44 12.54 -21.07
N LEU A 145 6.10 11.43 -21.72
CA LEU A 145 6.34 11.24 -23.15
C LEU A 145 5.47 12.15 -24.04
N ASP A 146 4.33 12.62 -23.52
CA ASP A 146 3.32 13.40 -24.23
C ASP A 146 3.07 12.87 -25.66
N PRO A 147 2.47 11.67 -25.80
CA PRO A 147 2.33 11.04 -27.11
C PRO A 147 1.47 11.90 -28.03
N THR A 148 1.94 12.07 -29.25
CA THR A 148 1.22 12.81 -30.29
C THR A 148 -0.11 12.14 -30.65
N LEU A 149 -0.98 12.85 -31.36
CA LEU A 149 -2.24 12.27 -31.84
C LEU A 149 -2.00 11.07 -32.77
N ASP A 150 -0.98 11.13 -33.63
CA ASP A 150 -0.64 10.02 -34.53
C ASP A 150 -0.11 8.80 -33.77
N GLU A 151 0.73 9.01 -32.75
CA GLU A 151 1.20 7.95 -31.85
C GLU A 151 0.04 7.31 -31.07
N GLN A 152 -0.92 8.11 -30.59
CA GLN A 152 -2.12 7.62 -29.91
C GLN A 152 -3.04 6.86 -30.87
N THR A 153 -3.23 7.35 -32.10
CA THR A 153 -4.00 6.65 -33.15
C THR A 153 -3.37 5.29 -33.46
N ALA A 154 -2.04 5.22 -33.64
CA ALA A 154 -1.34 3.97 -33.87
C ALA A 154 -1.44 2.98 -32.69
N ALA A 155 -1.69 3.50 -31.48
CA ALA A 155 -1.85 2.72 -30.26
C ALA A 155 -3.31 2.44 -29.86
N ALA A 156 -4.29 2.77 -30.72
CA ALA A 156 -5.72 2.72 -30.37
C ALA A 156 -6.16 1.35 -29.81
N ASP A 157 -5.78 0.24 -30.44
CA ASP A 157 -6.14 -1.10 -29.96
C ASP A 157 -5.54 -1.41 -28.57
N THR A 158 -4.32 -0.94 -28.32
CA THR A 158 -3.68 -1.11 -27.00
C THR A 158 -4.39 -0.27 -25.94
N LEU A 159 -4.84 0.95 -26.29
CA LEU A 159 -5.64 1.80 -25.41
C LEU A 159 -7.01 1.17 -25.11
N VAL A 160 -7.67 0.56 -26.10
CA VAL A 160 -8.92 -0.19 -25.91
C VAL A 160 -8.70 -1.37 -24.95
N GLY A 161 -7.63 -2.14 -25.16
CA GLY A 161 -7.24 -3.22 -24.25
C GLY A 161 -6.97 -2.74 -22.82
N LEU A 162 -6.35 -1.57 -22.66
CA LEU A 162 -6.08 -0.97 -21.35
C LEU A 162 -7.36 -0.62 -20.58
N VAL A 163 -8.39 -0.15 -21.29
CA VAL A 163 -9.70 0.16 -20.71
C VAL A 163 -10.39 -1.09 -20.14
N GLY A 164 -10.36 -2.20 -20.88
CA GLY A 164 -10.97 -3.48 -20.45
C GLY A 164 -10.15 -4.26 -19.42
N SER A 165 -8.87 -3.96 -19.27
CA SER A 165 -7.96 -4.74 -18.42
C SER A 165 -8.25 -4.63 -16.92
N ALA A 166 -7.76 -5.59 -16.14
CA ALA A 166 -7.75 -5.51 -14.67
C ALA A 166 -6.82 -4.41 -14.10
N ALA A 167 -6.21 -3.58 -14.96
CA ALA A 167 -5.47 -2.42 -14.52
C ALA A 167 -6.36 -1.47 -13.70
N GLY A 168 -5.73 -0.72 -12.78
CA GLY A 168 -6.45 0.15 -11.86
C GLY A 168 -7.31 1.19 -12.59
N THR A 169 -8.40 1.63 -11.96
CA THR A 169 -9.39 2.57 -12.54
C THR A 169 -8.77 3.87 -13.08
N ALA A 170 -7.62 4.29 -12.53
CA ALA A 170 -6.87 5.45 -13.04
C ALA A 170 -6.35 5.25 -14.47
N ALA A 171 -5.80 4.07 -14.79
CA ALA A 171 -5.31 3.77 -16.13
C ALA A 171 -6.45 3.65 -17.15
N ALA A 172 -7.54 2.99 -16.76
CA ALA A 172 -8.74 2.91 -17.59
C ALA A 172 -9.31 4.31 -17.89
N LYS A 173 -9.31 5.21 -16.90
CA LYS A 173 -9.77 6.60 -17.08
C LYS A 173 -8.86 7.41 -18.00
N ASP A 174 -7.54 7.29 -17.86
CA ASP A 174 -6.58 7.96 -18.75
C ASP A 174 -6.73 7.47 -20.20
N ALA A 175 -6.76 6.15 -20.39
CA ALA A 175 -6.96 5.52 -21.69
C ALA A 175 -8.29 5.95 -22.34
N LEU A 176 -9.39 5.96 -21.58
CA LEU A 176 -10.68 6.44 -22.05
C LEU A 176 -10.66 7.93 -22.43
N GLY A 177 -9.93 8.76 -21.68
CA GLY A 177 -9.75 10.18 -22.02
C GLY A 177 -9.09 10.36 -23.39
N ARG A 178 -8.05 9.58 -23.67
CA ARG A 178 -7.33 9.57 -24.95
C ARG A 178 -8.20 9.05 -26.08
N LEU A 179 -8.88 7.92 -25.89
CA LEU A 179 -9.79 7.34 -26.88
C LEU A 179 -10.94 8.29 -27.22
N ARG A 180 -11.51 9.00 -26.24
CA ARG A 180 -12.54 10.02 -26.52
C ARG A 180 -12.01 11.17 -27.37
N ARG A 181 -10.78 11.63 -27.12
CA ARG A 181 -10.14 12.64 -27.94
C ARG A 181 -9.89 12.15 -29.37
N LEU A 182 -9.48 10.89 -29.54
CA LEU A 182 -9.34 10.28 -30.86
C LEU A 182 -10.68 10.12 -31.57
N ALA A 183 -11.73 9.72 -30.84
CA ALA A 183 -13.08 9.62 -31.36
C ALA A 183 -13.56 11.00 -31.84
N ASP A 184 -13.40 12.05 -31.03
CA ASP A 184 -13.81 13.43 -31.37
C ASP A 184 -13.13 13.95 -32.65
N LEU A 185 -11.95 13.42 -32.99
CA LEU A 185 -11.19 13.73 -34.19
C LEU A 185 -11.43 12.73 -35.34
N GLU A 186 -12.39 11.82 -35.19
CA GLU A 186 -12.73 10.77 -36.17
C GLU A 186 -11.53 9.86 -36.52
N ARG A 187 -10.64 9.65 -35.55
CA ARG A 187 -9.43 8.82 -35.67
C ARG A 187 -9.57 7.42 -35.08
N LEU A 188 -10.77 7.03 -34.66
CA LEU A 188 -11.10 5.66 -34.24
C LEU A 188 -11.98 4.99 -35.28
N THR A 189 -11.77 3.69 -35.47
CA THR A 189 -12.68 2.87 -36.28
C THR A 189 -13.97 2.60 -35.52
N ASP A 190 -15.03 2.25 -36.25
CA ASP A 190 -16.32 1.93 -35.64
C ASP A 190 -16.20 0.73 -34.67
N GLN A 191 -15.45 -0.29 -35.07
CA GLN A 191 -15.13 -1.46 -34.25
C GLN A 191 -14.41 -1.09 -32.94
N GLN A 192 -13.41 -0.21 -32.98
CA GLN A 192 -12.68 0.22 -31.78
C GLN A 192 -13.59 0.95 -30.78
N VAL A 193 -14.56 1.74 -31.27
CA VAL A 193 -15.55 2.40 -30.41
C VAL A 193 -16.45 1.36 -29.73
N GLU A 194 -16.92 0.37 -30.47
CA GLU A 194 -17.79 -0.69 -29.95
C GLU A 194 -17.07 -1.56 -28.92
N GLU A 195 -15.86 -2.01 -29.23
CA GLU A 195 -15.00 -2.79 -28.32
C GLU A 195 -14.68 -2.01 -27.05
N CYS A 196 -14.39 -0.70 -27.16
CA CYS A 196 -14.15 0.16 -26.01
C CYS A 196 -15.39 0.25 -25.10
N ILE A 197 -16.58 0.42 -25.67
CA ILE A 197 -17.83 0.54 -24.91
C ILE A 197 -18.14 -0.78 -24.21
N LEU A 198 -18.06 -1.91 -24.92
CA LEU A 198 -18.30 -3.24 -24.35
C LEU A 198 -17.29 -3.56 -23.22
N SER A 199 -16.01 -3.25 -23.45
CA SER A 199 -14.96 -3.43 -22.45
C SER A 199 -15.23 -2.63 -21.17
N LEU A 200 -15.76 -1.40 -21.27
CA LEU A 200 -16.13 -0.60 -20.12
C LEU A 200 -17.38 -1.11 -19.38
N LEU A 201 -18.37 -1.63 -20.12
CA LEU A 201 -19.61 -2.15 -19.55
C LEU A 201 -19.41 -3.48 -18.83
N ALA A 202 -18.44 -4.29 -19.27
CA ALA A 202 -18.07 -5.55 -18.64
C ALA A 202 -17.37 -5.36 -17.27
N ARG A 203 -16.91 -4.14 -16.97
CA ARG A 203 -16.25 -3.82 -15.71
C ARG A 203 -17.24 -3.77 -14.55
N PRO A 204 -16.83 -4.19 -13.33
CA PRO A 204 -17.70 -4.09 -12.15
C PRO A 204 -17.87 -2.66 -11.62
N GLU A 205 -16.98 -1.72 -11.98
CA GLU A 205 -17.05 -0.35 -11.46
C GLU A 205 -18.15 0.47 -12.15
N GLY A 206 -19.24 0.76 -11.43
CA GLY A 206 -20.37 1.54 -11.96
C GLY A 206 -20.02 2.94 -12.49
N VAL A 207 -18.92 3.54 -12.02
CA VAL A 207 -18.38 4.82 -12.55
C VAL A 207 -17.87 4.64 -13.99
N MET A 208 -17.18 3.55 -14.31
CA MET A 208 -16.67 3.27 -15.65
C MET A 208 -17.81 2.90 -16.60
N ALA A 209 -18.74 2.04 -16.16
CA ALA A 209 -19.92 1.72 -16.94
C ALA A 209 -20.78 2.98 -17.23
N SER A 210 -20.92 3.87 -16.25
CA SER A 210 -21.57 5.17 -16.46
C SER A 210 -20.85 6.05 -17.50
N GLN A 211 -19.52 6.00 -17.54
CA GLN A 211 -18.72 6.70 -18.54
C GLN A 211 -18.86 6.07 -19.94
N ALA A 212 -19.03 4.74 -20.03
CA ALA A 212 -19.34 4.04 -21.27
C ALA A 212 -20.65 4.53 -21.87
N LEU A 213 -21.72 4.60 -21.06
CA LEU A 213 -23.04 5.08 -21.49
C LEU A 213 -23.00 6.54 -21.97
N THR A 214 -22.20 7.38 -21.31
CA THR A 214 -21.97 8.77 -21.77
C THR A 214 -21.20 8.81 -23.09
N PHE A 215 -20.25 7.92 -23.30
CA PHE A 215 -19.50 7.83 -24.55
C PHE A 215 -20.41 7.35 -25.70
N LEU A 216 -21.17 6.28 -25.50
CA LEU A 216 -22.18 5.78 -26.43
C LEU A 216 -23.19 6.88 -26.82
N GLN A 217 -23.72 7.61 -25.84
CA GLN A 217 -24.64 8.72 -26.10
C GLN A 217 -24.01 9.82 -26.97
N ARG A 218 -22.72 10.10 -26.78
CA ARG A 218 -22.02 11.12 -27.58
C ARG A 218 -21.81 10.66 -29.01
N GLU A 219 -21.42 9.40 -29.20
CA GLU A 219 -21.18 8.80 -30.51
C GLU A 219 -22.46 8.70 -31.35
N THR A 220 -23.56 8.26 -30.75
CA THR A 220 -24.89 8.22 -31.41
C THR A 220 -25.42 9.61 -31.80
N ARG A 221 -25.05 10.66 -31.06
CA ARG A 221 -25.38 12.05 -31.42
C ARG A 221 -24.52 12.58 -32.56
N ARG A 222 -23.24 12.22 -32.58
CA ARG A 222 -22.29 12.65 -33.61
C ARG A 222 -22.60 11.99 -34.95
N SER A 223 -22.90 10.70 -34.93
CA SER A 223 -23.14 9.90 -36.12
C SER A 223 -24.47 9.16 -36.00
N PRO A 224 -25.62 9.79 -36.32
CA PRO A 224 -26.94 9.15 -36.26
C PRO A 224 -27.04 7.86 -37.09
N ALA A 225 -26.27 7.74 -38.16
CA ALA A 225 -26.17 6.52 -38.97
C ALA A 225 -25.67 5.29 -38.18
N ARG A 226 -24.91 5.49 -37.10
CA ARG A 226 -24.40 4.43 -36.22
C ARG A 226 -25.36 4.01 -35.12
N LEU A 227 -26.55 4.63 -35.05
CA LEU A 227 -27.51 4.37 -33.99
C LEU A 227 -27.90 2.88 -33.92
N GLY A 228 -28.15 2.23 -35.06
CA GLY A 228 -28.50 0.82 -35.13
C GLY A 228 -27.39 -0.12 -34.65
N ALA A 229 -26.12 0.23 -34.84
CA ALA A 229 -24.97 -0.56 -34.38
C ALA A 229 -24.67 -0.34 -32.88
N LEU A 230 -24.82 0.89 -32.38
CA LEU A 230 -24.48 1.24 -31.00
C LEU A 230 -25.60 0.95 -29.99
N ALA A 231 -26.86 1.05 -30.40
CA ALA A 231 -27.99 0.83 -29.50
C ALA A 231 -28.02 -0.58 -28.86
N PRO A 232 -27.77 -1.68 -29.59
CA PRO A 232 -27.70 -3.03 -29.01
C PRO A 232 -26.73 -3.16 -27.83
N LEU A 233 -25.65 -2.36 -27.81
CA LEU A 233 -24.65 -2.40 -26.73
C LEU A 233 -25.24 -1.99 -25.36
N LEU A 234 -26.37 -1.29 -25.32
CA LEU A 234 -27.08 -0.97 -24.07
C LEU A 234 -27.53 -2.23 -23.33
N GLY A 235 -27.79 -3.33 -24.04
CA GLY A 235 -28.16 -4.61 -23.44
C GLY A 235 -27.12 -5.13 -22.45
N ALA A 236 -25.82 -4.92 -22.72
CA ALA A 236 -24.75 -5.31 -21.80
C ALA A 236 -24.81 -4.56 -20.46
N ALA A 237 -25.36 -3.34 -20.44
CA ALA A 237 -25.51 -2.54 -19.22
C ALA A 237 -26.70 -2.99 -18.35
N PHE A 238 -27.68 -3.71 -18.90
CA PHE A 238 -28.84 -4.19 -18.16
C PHE A 238 -28.48 -5.26 -17.12
N SER A 239 -27.43 -6.05 -17.39
CA SER A 239 -26.90 -7.06 -16.46
C SER A 239 -25.88 -6.50 -15.45
N HIS A 240 -25.58 -5.20 -15.47
CA HIS A 240 -24.57 -4.61 -14.60
C HIS A 240 -25.05 -4.58 -13.13
N PRO A 241 -24.21 -4.87 -12.12
CA PRO A 241 -24.64 -4.99 -10.71
C PRO A 241 -25.14 -3.69 -10.06
N THR A 242 -24.83 -2.54 -10.64
CA THR A 242 -25.20 -1.22 -10.11
C THR A 242 -26.51 -0.70 -10.71
N ARG A 243 -27.54 -0.51 -9.88
CA ARG A 243 -28.87 0.01 -10.29
C ARG A 243 -28.80 1.34 -11.05
N SER A 244 -27.98 2.31 -10.63
CA SER A 244 -27.87 3.61 -11.31
C SER A 244 -27.33 3.50 -12.74
N VAL A 245 -26.55 2.46 -13.06
CA VAL A 245 -26.09 2.16 -14.42
C VAL A 245 -27.25 1.60 -15.25
N GLN A 246 -28.01 0.66 -14.69
CA GLN A 246 -29.20 0.08 -15.32
C GLN A 246 -30.25 1.15 -15.64
N GLU A 247 -30.57 2.03 -14.68
CA GLU A 247 -31.50 3.17 -14.86
C GLU A 247 -31.03 4.10 -15.98
N LYS A 248 -29.73 4.42 -16.01
CA LYS A 248 -29.15 5.29 -17.04
C LYS A 248 -29.21 4.64 -18.42
N ALA A 249 -28.99 3.32 -18.51
CA ALA A 249 -29.08 2.56 -19.75
C ALA A 249 -30.53 2.52 -20.27
N ALA A 250 -31.50 2.17 -19.43
CA ALA A 250 -32.92 2.13 -19.79
C ALA A 250 -33.43 3.51 -20.24
N LYS A 251 -33.06 4.58 -19.50
CA LYS A 251 -33.38 5.97 -19.89
C LYS A 251 -32.74 6.36 -21.22
N LEU A 252 -31.54 5.87 -21.52
CA LEU A 252 -30.87 6.15 -22.78
C LEU A 252 -31.55 5.40 -23.94
N ALA A 253 -31.96 4.15 -23.72
CA ALA A 253 -32.72 3.35 -24.67
C ALA A 253 -34.05 4.03 -25.03
N GLY A 254 -34.82 4.48 -24.03
CA GLY A 254 -36.08 5.20 -24.26
C GLY A 254 -35.91 6.51 -25.04
N LYS A 255 -34.78 7.21 -24.88
CA LYS A 255 -34.47 8.42 -25.69
C LYS A 255 -34.13 8.10 -27.14
N MET A 256 -33.72 6.87 -27.43
CA MET A 256 -33.34 6.41 -28.76
C MET A 256 -34.49 5.68 -29.46
N ALA A 257 -35.51 5.25 -28.72
CA ALA A 257 -36.54 4.32 -29.18
C ALA A 257 -37.23 4.75 -30.48
N ASP A 258 -37.68 6.01 -30.57
CA ASP A 258 -38.37 6.56 -31.75
C ASP A 258 -37.56 6.53 -33.05
N LYS A 259 -36.25 6.29 -32.97
CA LYS A 259 -35.30 6.32 -34.09
C LYS A 259 -34.72 4.94 -34.40
N LEU A 260 -35.09 3.91 -33.65
CA LEU A 260 -34.59 2.55 -33.83
C LEU A 260 -35.54 1.74 -34.71
N GLU A 261 -34.98 0.79 -35.45
CA GLU A 261 -35.76 -0.22 -36.15
C GLU A 261 -36.41 -1.17 -35.13
N GLN A 262 -37.58 -1.70 -35.46
CA GLN A 262 -38.34 -2.57 -34.56
C GLN A 262 -37.54 -3.79 -34.08
N GLY A 263 -36.73 -4.39 -34.96
CA GLY A 263 -35.88 -5.53 -34.59
C GLY A 263 -34.88 -5.20 -33.48
N THR A 264 -34.26 -4.01 -33.50
CA THR A 264 -33.33 -3.57 -32.46
C THR A 264 -34.05 -3.27 -31.14
N LEU A 265 -35.29 -2.77 -31.19
CA LEU A 265 -36.12 -2.59 -30.00
C LEU A 265 -36.48 -3.93 -29.36
N ASP A 266 -36.82 -4.92 -30.18
CA ASP A 266 -37.14 -6.28 -29.72
C ASP A 266 -35.91 -6.95 -29.07
N ASP A 267 -34.71 -6.76 -29.63
CA ASP A 267 -33.45 -7.24 -29.05
C ASP A 267 -33.15 -6.59 -27.69
N LEU A 268 -33.33 -5.27 -27.58
CA LEU A 268 -33.17 -4.55 -26.31
C LEU A 268 -34.19 -5.00 -25.26
N ARG A 269 -35.42 -5.29 -25.69
CA ARG A 269 -36.46 -5.82 -24.83
C ARG A 269 -36.11 -7.22 -24.32
N ALA A 270 -35.60 -8.09 -25.20
CA ALA A 270 -35.12 -9.41 -24.80
C ALA A 270 -34.00 -9.31 -23.74
N ALA A 271 -33.08 -8.37 -23.91
CA ALA A 271 -32.01 -8.11 -22.94
C ALA A 271 -32.52 -7.52 -21.61
N ALA A 272 -33.68 -6.83 -21.59
CA ALA A 272 -34.27 -6.23 -20.39
C ALA A 272 -34.73 -7.25 -19.34
N VAL A 273 -34.70 -8.55 -19.63
CA VAL A 273 -34.94 -9.64 -18.66
C VAL A 273 -33.98 -9.59 -17.47
N HIS A 274 -32.83 -8.92 -17.59
CA HIS A 274 -31.88 -8.73 -16.50
C HIS A 274 -32.15 -7.47 -15.65
N LEU A 275 -33.10 -6.61 -16.07
CA LEU A 275 -33.48 -5.42 -15.33
C LEU A 275 -34.43 -5.74 -14.16
N PRO A 276 -34.41 -4.92 -13.09
CA PRO A 276 -35.44 -4.88 -12.07
C PRO A 276 -36.85 -4.67 -12.65
N PRO A 277 -37.92 -5.13 -11.97
CA PRO A 277 -39.29 -5.11 -12.49
C PRO A 277 -39.85 -3.74 -12.90
N ASP A 278 -39.45 -2.66 -12.23
CA ASP A 278 -39.85 -1.30 -12.58
C ASP A 278 -39.22 -0.83 -13.89
N LEU A 279 -37.92 -1.09 -14.09
CA LEU A 279 -37.21 -0.74 -15.33
C LEU A 279 -37.57 -1.66 -16.49
N ARG A 280 -37.86 -2.93 -16.23
CA ARG A 280 -38.35 -3.87 -17.24
C ARG A 280 -39.69 -3.42 -17.82
N ARG A 281 -40.63 -3.00 -16.96
CA ARG A 281 -41.91 -2.42 -17.39
C ARG A 281 -41.72 -1.19 -18.28
N GLN A 282 -40.81 -0.29 -17.91
CA GLN A 282 -40.46 0.86 -18.75
C GLN A 282 -39.94 0.43 -20.14
N MET A 283 -39.18 -0.66 -20.23
CA MET A 283 -38.69 -1.19 -21.50
C MET A 283 -39.78 -1.91 -22.31
N ASP A 284 -40.71 -2.60 -21.65
CA ASP A 284 -41.86 -3.23 -22.30
C ASP A 284 -42.80 -2.18 -22.93
N ASP A 285 -43.05 -1.08 -22.21
CA ASP A 285 -43.88 0.04 -22.68
C ASP A 285 -43.30 0.73 -23.92
N LEU A 286 -41.97 0.76 -24.06
CA LEU A 286 -41.28 1.37 -25.21
C LEU A 286 -41.42 0.57 -26.52
N ALA A 287 -41.66 -0.75 -26.44
CA ALA A 287 -41.75 -1.63 -27.61
C ALA A 287 -43.20 -2.02 -27.96
N GLY A 288 -44.19 -1.58 -27.17
CA GLY A 288 -45.62 -1.76 -27.46
C GLY A 288 -46.14 -3.20 -27.35
N GLY A 289 -45.46 -4.11 -26.65
CA GLY A 289 -45.95 -5.49 -26.46
C GLY A 289 -46.38 -5.83 -25.03
N PRO A 290 -47.02 -7.00 -24.83
CA PRO A 290 -47.71 -7.31 -23.58
C PRO A 290 -46.70 -7.42 -22.41
N ALA A 291 -47.03 -6.78 -21.29
CA ALA A 291 -46.24 -6.80 -20.07
C ALA A 291 -46.07 -8.23 -19.57
N VAL A 292 -44.82 -8.67 -19.37
CA VAL A 292 -44.54 -9.94 -18.67
C VAL A 292 -44.62 -9.64 -17.18
N GLU A 293 -45.62 -10.19 -16.52
CA GLU A 293 -45.88 -9.98 -15.11
C GLU A 293 -44.70 -10.46 -14.27
N ALA A 294 -44.08 -9.55 -13.51
CA ALA A 294 -42.94 -9.85 -12.67
C ALA A 294 -43.40 -10.64 -11.44
N GLN A 295 -42.82 -11.83 -11.26
CA GLN A 295 -43.02 -12.64 -10.06
C GLN A 295 -42.30 -11.95 -8.89
N PRO A 296 -42.96 -11.73 -7.72
CA PRO A 296 -42.33 -11.03 -6.61
C PRO A 296 -41.16 -11.84 -6.03
N ASP A 297 -39.97 -11.24 -5.96
CA ASP A 297 -38.88 -11.80 -5.17
C ASP A 297 -39.28 -11.81 -3.69
N ALA A 298 -39.16 -12.97 -3.06
CA ALA A 298 -39.30 -13.10 -1.62
C ALA A 298 -38.26 -12.20 -0.91
N PRO A 299 -38.59 -11.63 0.27
CA PRO A 299 -37.64 -10.81 1.02
C PRO A 299 -36.36 -11.60 1.29
N ARG A 300 -35.23 -11.08 0.79
CA ARG A 300 -33.90 -11.65 1.00
C ARG A 300 -33.54 -11.54 2.48
N THR A 301 -33.63 -12.65 3.21
CA THR A 301 -33.14 -12.82 4.58
C THR A 301 -31.80 -13.52 4.59
N ASP A 302 -30.87 -13.09 3.72
CA ASP A 302 -29.55 -13.73 3.65
C ASP A 302 -28.80 -13.42 4.96
N ALA A 303 -28.73 -14.41 5.85
CA ALA A 303 -27.90 -14.34 7.04
C ALA A 303 -26.46 -14.07 6.59
N LEU A 304 -25.81 -13.08 7.22
CA LEU A 304 -24.39 -12.81 6.96
C LEU A 304 -23.62 -14.13 7.13
N PRO A 305 -22.74 -14.50 6.19
CA PRO A 305 -21.94 -15.71 6.34
C PRO A 305 -21.16 -15.62 7.65
N GLN A 306 -21.28 -16.65 8.48
CA GLN A 306 -20.51 -16.71 9.71
C GLN A 306 -19.01 -16.67 9.36
N PRO A 307 -18.20 -15.84 10.02
CA PRO A 307 -16.77 -15.80 9.75
C PRO A 307 -16.17 -17.18 10.02
N ALA A 308 -15.35 -17.65 9.08
CA ALA A 308 -14.66 -18.93 9.22
C ALA A 308 -13.79 -18.94 10.50
N PRO A 309 -13.62 -20.11 11.15
CA PRO A 309 -12.71 -20.25 12.29
C PRO A 309 -11.30 -19.76 11.93
N THR A 310 -10.69 -18.96 12.81
CA THR A 310 -9.33 -18.46 12.57
C THR A 310 -8.33 -19.61 12.70
N PRO A 311 -7.48 -19.88 11.69
CA PRO A 311 -6.50 -20.97 11.78
C PRO A 311 -5.50 -20.75 12.92
N ALA A 312 -5.16 -21.84 13.61
CA ALA A 312 -4.13 -21.86 14.66
C ALA A 312 -2.75 -21.51 14.10
N PHE A 313 -1.92 -20.84 14.91
CA PHE A 313 -0.54 -20.55 14.55
C PHE A 313 0.28 -21.87 14.48
N PRO A 314 1.20 -22.03 13.52
CA PRO A 314 2.02 -23.22 13.42
C PRO A 314 2.79 -23.52 14.71
N PRO A 315 3.07 -24.81 15.02
CA PRO A 315 3.83 -25.16 16.21
C PRO A 315 5.25 -24.58 16.19
N PRO A 316 5.87 -24.33 17.36
CA PRO A 316 7.25 -23.87 17.43
C PRO A 316 8.20 -24.85 16.75
N VAL A 317 9.29 -24.33 16.20
CA VAL A 317 10.36 -25.16 15.64
C VAL A 317 11.05 -25.92 16.78
N SER A 318 11.24 -27.23 16.60
CA SER A 318 11.77 -28.11 17.64
C SER A 318 13.23 -28.53 17.42
N GLY A 319 13.74 -28.45 16.19
CA GLY A 319 15.12 -28.83 15.81
C GLY A 319 15.97 -27.66 15.29
N VAL A 320 17.29 -27.74 15.51
CA VAL A 320 18.25 -26.69 15.13
C VAL A 320 18.40 -26.57 13.61
N GLU A 321 18.28 -27.67 12.88
CA GLU A 321 18.35 -27.72 11.42
C GLU A 321 17.11 -27.09 10.77
N GLU A 322 15.93 -27.32 11.35
CA GLU A 322 14.68 -26.72 10.88
C GLU A 322 14.71 -25.20 11.06
N VAL A 323 15.22 -24.69 12.19
CA VAL A 323 15.38 -23.23 12.41
C VAL A 323 16.37 -22.64 11.42
N ALA A 324 17.50 -23.32 11.16
CA ALA A 324 18.49 -22.84 10.20
C ALA A 324 17.90 -22.76 8.77
N ALA A 325 17.15 -23.77 8.34
CA ALA A 325 16.49 -23.79 7.04
C ALA A 325 15.44 -22.68 6.91
N GLU A 326 14.56 -22.52 7.91
CA GLU A 326 13.54 -21.47 7.89
C GLU A 326 14.14 -20.07 7.97
N LEU A 327 15.21 -19.87 8.75
CA LEU A 327 15.95 -18.61 8.77
C LEU A 327 16.51 -18.29 7.38
N GLY A 328 17.11 -19.27 6.70
CA GLY A 328 17.62 -19.11 5.34
C GLY A 328 16.52 -18.69 4.36
N ALA A 329 15.31 -19.26 4.47
CA ALA A 329 14.14 -18.86 3.68
C ALA A 329 13.67 -17.43 4.01
N VAL A 330 13.56 -17.08 5.30
CA VAL A 330 13.17 -15.73 5.75
C VAL A 330 14.18 -14.66 5.28
N LEU A 331 15.47 -14.98 5.25
CA LEU A 331 16.52 -14.08 4.78
C LEU A 331 16.58 -13.98 3.24
N ALA A 332 16.15 -15.01 2.51
CA ALA A 332 16.12 -15.02 1.06
C ALA A 332 14.90 -14.27 0.48
N ASP A 333 13.76 -14.26 1.18
CA ASP A 333 12.55 -13.56 0.74
C ASP A 333 12.48 -12.13 1.33
N ARG A 334 12.48 -11.14 0.44
CA ARG A 334 12.37 -9.71 0.81
C ARG A 334 10.93 -9.25 1.00
N VAL A 335 9.95 -10.10 0.70
CA VAL A 335 8.52 -9.85 0.90
C VAL A 335 8.12 -10.48 2.25
N GLY A 336 7.65 -9.65 3.19
CA GLY A 336 7.50 -10.02 4.60
C GLY A 336 6.58 -11.20 4.89
N GLN A 337 7.14 -12.40 5.03
CA GLN A 337 6.47 -13.57 5.56
C GLN A 337 6.41 -13.50 7.10
N LEU A 338 5.34 -12.91 7.65
CA LEU A 338 5.19 -12.66 9.10
C LEU A 338 5.07 -13.94 9.94
N ILE A 339 4.43 -14.99 9.41
CA ILE A 339 4.25 -16.27 10.12
C ILE A 339 5.60 -17.00 10.29
N PRO A 340 6.37 -17.27 9.21
CA PRO A 340 7.73 -17.80 9.32
C PRO A 340 8.65 -16.92 10.17
N PHE A 341 8.55 -15.59 10.07
CA PHE A 341 9.34 -14.69 10.90
C PHE A 341 9.09 -14.91 12.41
N GLU A 342 7.84 -14.86 12.87
CA GLU A 342 7.53 -15.06 14.30
C GLU A 342 7.88 -16.47 14.77
N ARG A 343 7.71 -17.48 13.89
CA ARG A 343 8.05 -18.88 14.17
C ARG A 343 9.57 -19.08 14.33
N VAL A 344 10.37 -18.50 13.43
CA VAL A 344 11.84 -18.54 13.49
C VAL A 344 12.37 -17.76 14.68
N LEU A 345 11.82 -16.58 14.97
CA LEU A 345 12.25 -15.76 16.10
C LEU A 345 12.02 -16.48 17.45
N ASP A 346 10.85 -17.10 17.63
CA ASP A 346 10.55 -17.93 18.81
C ASP A 346 11.43 -19.20 18.86
N GLY A 347 11.68 -19.83 17.70
CA GLY A 347 12.56 -21.00 17.57
C GLY A 347 14.01 -20.71 17.97
N LEU A 348 14.57 -19.59 17.50
CA LEU A 348 15.91 -19.13 17.87
C LEU A 348 16.05 -18.95 19.39
N VAL A 349 15.07 -18.31 20.03
CA VAL A 349 15.07 -18.10 21.49
C VAL A 349 14.96 -19.42 22.26
N ARG A 350 14.02 -20.29 21.88
CA ARG A 350 13.82 -21.60 22.53
C ARG A 350 15.07 -22.47 22.45
N LEU A 351 15.69 -22.55 21.27
CA LEU A 351 16.85 -23.39 21.04
C LEU A 351 18.11 -22.77 21.65
N ALA A 352 18.25 -21.44 21.65
CA ALA A 352 19.34 -20.77 22.36
C ALA A 352 19.27 -20.98 23.89
N HIS A 353 18.05 -21.04 24.45
CA HIS A 353 17.86 -21.36 25.87
C HIS A 353 18.20 -22.82 26.19
N ARG A 354 17.90 -23.76 25.27
CA ARG A 354 18.10 -25.20 25.49
C ARG A 354 19.54 -25.64 25.23
N ASP A 355 20.08 -25.28 24.07
CA ASP A 355 21.40 -25.68 23.58
C ASP A 355 21.91 -24.65 22.55
N ARG A 356 22.55 -23.60 23.07
CA ARG A 356 23.10 -22.51 22.25
C ARG A 356 24.22 -23.00 21.33
N GLU A 357 25.03 -23.96 21.76
CA GLU A 357 26.19 -24.44 20.99
C GLU A 357 25.73 -25.22 19.76
N ALA A 358 24.80 -26.17 19.93
CA ALA A 358 24.22 -26.91 18.82
C ALA A 358 23.49 -25.98 17.82
N LEU A 359 22.79 -24.95 18.33
CA LEU A 359 22.15 -23.96 17.47
C LEU A 359 23.17 -23.12 16.69
N ALA A 360 24.25 -22.68 17.32
CA ALA A 360 25.31 -21.93 16.65
C ALA A 360 25.94 -22.73 15.51
N GLU A 361 26.23 -24.01 15.73
CA GLU A 361 26.77 -24.92 14.71
C GLU A 361 25.82 -25.04 13.50
N ALA A 362 24.51 -25.19 13.74
CA ALA A 362 23.50 -25.28 12.69
C ALA A 362 23.31 -23.97 11.89
N LEU A 363 23.48 -22.80 12.54
CA LEU A 363 23.29 -21.49 11.91
C LEU A 363 24.50 -21.03 11.07
N GLU A 364 25.69 -21.54 11.36
CA GLU A 364 26.95 -21.11 10.74
C GLU A 364 26.93 -21.12 9.18
N PRO A 365 26.42 -22.15 8.48
CA PRO A 365 26.34 -22.13 7.01
C PRO A 365 25.43 -21.03 6.46
N VAL A 366 24.34 -20.71 7.17
CA VAL A 366 23.35 -19.70 6.78
C VAL A 366 23.96 -18.31 6.96
N LEU A 367 24.62 -18.06 8.09
CA LEU A 367 25.29 -16.80 8.40
C LEU A 367 26.40 -16.48 7.38
N ARG A 368 27.28 -17.44 7.08
CA ARG A 368 28.34 -17.28 6.06
C ARG A 368 27.81 -16.97 4.67
N THR A 369 26.65 -17.53 4.30
CA THR A 369 26.02 -17.29 3.00
C THR A 369 25.41 -15.90 2.94
N PHE A 370 24.80 -15.44 4.04
CA PHE A 370 24.10 -14.17 4.10
C PHE A 370 25.06 -12.98 4.25
N GLU A 371 26.15 -13.10 5.02
CA GLU A 371 27.18 -12.07 5.18
C GLU A 371 27.75 -11.60 3.83
N ARG A 372 27.94 -12.53 2.89
CA ARG A 372 28.39 -12.24 1.52
C ARG A 372 27.38 -11.46 0.67
N ARG A 373 26.12 -11.35 1.13
CA ARG A 373 24.98 -10.80 0.37
C ARG A 373 24.46 -9.48 0.95
N ILE A 374 24.95 -8.98 2.09
CA ILE A 374 24.39 -7.80 2.77
C ILE A 374 24.66 -6.51 1.97
N PRO A 375 23.61 -5.80 1.49
CA PRO A 375 23.76 -4.45 0.95
C PRO A 375 23.95 -3.44 2.07
N ALA A 376 24.96 -2.57 1.99
CA ALA A 376 25.35 -1.62 3.06
C ALA A 376 24.28 -0.59 3.52
N ARG A 377 23.06 -0.56 2.95
CA ARG A 377 22.06 0.49 3.23
C ARG A 377 20.58 0.09 3.08
N THR A 378 20.11 -1.03 3.63
CA THR A 378 18.65 -1.17 3.84
C THR A 378 18.28 -2.10 5.00
N PRO A 379 18.04 -1.59 6.22
CA PRO A 379 17.55 -2.41 7.32
C PRO A 379 16.03 -2.61 7.19
N SER A 380 15.61 -3.76 6.64
CA SER A 380 14.26 -4.28 6.90
C SER A 380 14.26 -5.01 8.26
N TYR A 381 13.12 -5.07 8.96
CA TYR A 381 12.99 -5.88 10.19
C TYR A 381 13.35 -7.36 9.96
N LEU A 382 13.13 -7.88 8.74
CA LEU A 382 13.56 -9.21 8.30
C LEU A 382 15.09 -9.35 8.29
N THR A 383 15.83 -8.29 8.00
CA THR A 383 17.30 -8.29 8.07
C THR A 383 17.78 -8.21 9.52
N ARG A 384 16.95 -7.75 10.47
CA ARG A 384 17.34 -7.69 11.89
C ARG A 384 17.27 -9.04 12.60
N ILE A 385 16.46 -10.00 12.16
CA ILE A 385 16.44 -11.35 12.77
C ILE A 385 17.81 -12.03 12.68
N TRP A 386 18.62 -11.65 11.68
CA TRP A 386 20.01 -12.03 11.56
C TRP A 386 20.83 -11.65 12.81
N LEU A 387 20.54 -10.53 13.48
CA LEU A 387 21.22 -10.13 14.72
C LEU A 387 20.99 -11.13 15.86
N VAL A 388 19.82 -11.76 15.92
CA VAL A 388 19.53 -12.81 16.90
C VAL A 388 20.34 -14.06 16.58
N ALA A 389 20.42 -14.44 15.31
CA ALA A 389 21.24 -15.57 14.86
C ALA A 389 22.75 -15.33 15.08
N MET A 390 23.23 -14.09 14.89
CA MET A 390 24.58 -13.69 15.25
C MET A 390 24.81 -13.73 16.77
N ALA A 391 23.85 -13.25 17.56
CA ALA A 391 23.93 -13.31 19.02
C ALA A 391 24.07 -14.75 19.54
N VAL A 392 23.41 -15.72 18.91
CA VAL A 392 23.58 -17.15 19.21
C VAL A 392 25.04 -17.59 19.01
N SER A 393 25.66 -17.18 17.91
CA SER A 393 27.01 -17.62 17.50
C SER A 393 28.17 -16.92 18.24
N GLY A 394 27.89 -15.85 18.99
CA GLY A 394 28.88 -15.11 19.79
C GLY A 394 29.11 -13.68 19.30
N PRO A 395 29.79 -12.81 20.08
CA PRO A 395 29.95 -11.41 19.73
C PRO A 395 30.95 -11.21 18.58
N THR A 396 30.48 -10.66 17.45
CA THR A 396 31.36 -10.02 16.46
C THR A 396 31.41 -8.51 16.74
N HIS A 397 32.64 -7.99 16.79
CA HIS A 397 33.04 -6.63 17.16
C HIS A 397 32.26 -5.49 16.47
N ASP A 398 32.12 -4.38 17.21
CA ASP A 398 31.97 -2.97 16.80
C ASP A 398 30.68 -2.43 16.16
N ASP A 399 29.74 -3.23 15.64
CA ASP A 399 28.53 -2.67 15.00
C ASP A 399 27.28 -2.57 15.90
N ALA A 400 27.42 -2.85 17.20
CA ALA A 400 26.34 -2.76 18.20
C ALA A 400 25.99 -1.31 18.59
N ALA A 401 26.13 -0.34 17.67
CA ALA A 401 25.58 0.98 17.88
C ALA A 401 24.03 0.86 17.91
N PRO A 402 23.35 1.36 18.96
CA PRO A 402 21.89 1.32 19.02
C PRO A 402 21.33 2.02 17.77
N TYR A 403 20.45 1.33 17.05
CA TYR A 403 19.82 1.89 15.87
C TYR A 403 19.00 3.12 16.28
N VAL A 404 19.36 4.29 15.75
CA VAL A 404 18.62 5.52 16.02
C VAL A 404 17.32 5.47 15.24
N TYR A 405 16.21 5.23 15.95
CA TYR A 405 14.87 5.32 15.36
C TYR A 405 14.59 6.78 14.96
N SER A 406 14.73 7.09 13.67
CA SER A 406 14.16 8.32 13.11
C SER A 406 12.65 8.16 13.05
N ARG A 407 11.93 8.72 14.03
CA ARG A 407 10.47 8.66 14.10
C ARG A 407 9.85 9.72 13.24
N SER A 408 9.60 9.39 11.98
CA SER A 408 8.97 10.29 11.01
C SER A 408 7.52 9.93 10.66
N CYS A 409 7.01 8.74 11.03
CA CYS A 409 5.59 8.38 10.84
C CYS A 409 5.11 7.20 11.71
N GLY A 410 3.78 6.99 11.80
CA GLY A 410 3.16 5.92 12.60
C GLY A 410 3.51 4.48 12.20
N HIS A 411 3.83 4.21 10.93
CA HIS A 411 4.27 2.86 10.49
C HIS A 411 5.66 2.50 11.00
N GLN A 412 6.57 3.48 11.07
CA GLN A 412 7.89 3.30 11.69
C GLN A 412 7.79 3.00 13.19
N VAL A 413 6.69 3.37 13.84
CA VAL A 413 6.43 3.00 15.24
C VAL A 413 6.16 1.50 15.34
N PHE A 414 5.34 0.92 14.46
CA PHE A 414 5.08 -0.52 14.47
C PHE A 414 6.30 -1.35 14.04
N ASP A 415 7.07 -0.88 13.06
CA ASP A 415 8.37 -1.50 12.71
C ASP A 415 9.36 -1.42 13.88
N ALA A 416 9.34 -0.33 14.65
CA ALA A 416 10.16 -0.18 15.84
C ALA A 416 9.77 -1.12 16.98
N VAL A 417 8.49 -1.48 17.13
CA VAL A 417 8.05 -2.49 18.11
C VAL A 417 8.67 -3.85 17.77
N LEU A 418 8.64 -4.24 16.50
CA LEU A 418 9.23 -5.51 16.06
C LEU A 418 10.75 -5.50 16.21
N ALA A 419 11.41 -4.40 15.82
CA ALA A 419 12.85 -4.24 15.97
C ALA A 419 13.29 -4.27 17.45
N ALA A 420 12.55 -3.62 18.35
CA ALA A 420 12.83 -3.63 19.79
C ALA A 420 12.75 -5.05 20.38
N ARG A 421 11.80 -5.88 19.92
CA ARG A 421 11.71 -7.30 20.33
C ARG A 421 12.90 -8.11 19.86
N VAL A 422 13.33 -7.92 18.61
CA VAL A 422 14.49 -8.60 18.04
C VAL A 422 15.76 -8.21 18.80
N ASP A 423 15.93 -6.92 19.10
CA ASP A 423 17.06 -6.41 19.86
C ASP A 423 17.07 -6.92 21.30
N GLU A 424 15.90 -6.95 21.96
CA GLU A 424 15.74 -7.53 23.28
C GLU A 424 16.09 -9.03 23.28
N ALA A 425 15.60 -9.80 22.31
CA ALA A 425 15.93 -11.22 22.18
C ALA A 425 17.44 -11.46 21.98
N ALA A 426 18.06 -10.70 21.07
CA ALA A 426 19.50 -10.78 20.83
C ALA A 426 20.31 -10.42 22.09
N GLY A 427 19.95 -9.31 22.76
CA GLY A 427 20.59 -8.89 24.01
C GLY A 427 20.49 -9.95 25.10
N ARG A 428 19.31 -10.57 25.29
CA ARG A 428 19.13 -11.63 26.29
C ARG A 428 19.94 -12.89 26.00
N ILE A 429 20.15 -13.23 24.73
CA ILE A 429 21.04 -14.34 24.34
C ILE A 429 22.50 -14.00 24.66
N LEU A 430 22.94 -12.78 24.34
CA LEU A 430 24.31 -12.32 24.62
C LEU A 430 24.60 -12.26 26.12
N ASP A 431 23.66 -11.74 26.90
CA ASP A 431 23.78 -11.57 28.35
C ASP A 431 23.58 -12.88 29.14
N GLY A 432 23.31 -14.00 28.47
CA GLY A 432 23.06 -15.29 29.11
C GLY A 432 21.74 -15.35 29.89
N THR A 433 20.81 -14.43 29.64
CA THR A 433 19.49 -14.36 30.29
C THR A 433 18.35 -14.77 29.34
N CYS A 434 18.67 -15.60 28.34
CA CYS A 434 17.74 -16.05 27.31
C CYS A 434 16.51 -16.73 27.93
N PRO A 435 15.28 -16.28 27.63
CA PRO A 435 14.09 -16.90 28.17
C PRO A 435 13.78 -18.24 27.50
N PRO A 436 12.94 -19.09 28.11
CA PRO A 436 12.57 -20.39 27.54
C PRO A 436 11.79 -20.31 26.22
N PHE A 437 11.12 -19.19 25.96
CA PHE A 437 10.39 -18.87 24.72
C PHE A 437 9.88 -17.43 24.75
N LEU A 438 9.35 -16.90 23.64
CA LEU A 438 8.76 -15.55 23.61
C LEU A 438 7.29 -15.56 24.06
N LEU A 439 6.91 -14.55 24.84
CA LEU A 439 5.55 -14.31 25.32
C LEU A 439 4.61 -13.87 24.21
N ALA A 440 5.08 -13.10 23.22
CA ALA A 440 4.22 -12.54 22.19
C ALA A 440 4.00 -13.43 20.96
N THR A 441 4.57 -14.65 20.92
CA THR A 441 4.37 -15.59 19.81
C THR A 441 2.87 -15.85 19.58
N PRO A 442 2.30 -15.61 18.40
CA PRO A 442 0.85 -15.69 18.20
C PRO A 442 0.26 -17.07 18.50
N THR A 443 -1.03 -17.12 18.85
CA THR A 443 -1.80 -18.39 18.91
C THR A 443 -2.60 -18.64 17.64
N HIS A 444 -2.81 -17.60 16.83
CA HIS A 444 -3.54 -17.68 15.57
C HIS A 444 -2.75 -17.02 14.43
N THR A 445 -3.00 -17.47 13.20
CA THR A 445 -2.39 -16.94 11.96
C THR A 445 -2.65 -15.45 11.71
N THR A 446 -3.67 -14.87 12.35
CA THR A 446 -3.95 -13.42 12.34
C THR A 446 -2.96 -12.59 13.17
N GLY A 447 -2.02 -13.23 13.86
CA GLY A 447 -1.09 -12.57 14.78
C GLY A 447 -1.66 -12.34 16.18
N SER A 448 -2.90 -12.75 16.44
CA SER A 448 -3.53 -12.60 17.76
C SER A 448 -3.06 -13.65 18.76
N LEU A 449 -3.13 -13.30 20.04
CA LEU A 449 -2.74 -14.10 21.20
C LEU A 449 -3.96 -14.35 22.11
N ASP A 450 -4.09 -15.60 22.57
CA ASP A 450 -5.11 -15.99 23.55
C ASP A 450 -4.63 -15.60 24.96
N PRO A 451 -5.46 -14.90 25.77
CA PRO A 451 -5.09 -14.49 27.12
C PRO A 451 -4.77 -15.67 28.07
N ARG A 452 -5.40 -16.85 27.91
CA ARG A 452 -5.06 -18.05 28.69
C ARG A 452 -3.68 -18.57 28.35
N VAL A 453 -3.31 -18.57 27.07
CA VAL A 453 -1.96 -18.96 26.63
C VAL A 453 -0.92 -17.97 27.16
N LEU A 454 -1.19 -16.66 27.17
CA LEU A 454 -0.27 -15.71 27.80
C LEU A 454 -0.12 -15.95 29.31
N LEU A 455 -1.21 -16.27 30.02
CA LEU A 455 -1.19 -16.61 31.43
C LEU A 455 -0.30 -17.84 31.71
N GLU A 456 -0.45 -18.90 30.93
CA GLU A 456 0.37 -20.12 31.01
C GLU A 456 1.86 -19.82 30.78
N ARG A 457 2.16 -18.99 29.77
CA ARG A 457 3.52 -18.54 29.48
C ARG A 457 4.13 -17.73 30.62
N LEU A 458 3.37 -16.82 31.23
CA LEU A 458 3.83 -16.06 32.41
C LEU A 458 4.05 -16.95 33.64
N ALA A 459 3.20 -17.97 33.83
CA ALA A 459 3.38 -18.96 34.88
C ALA A 459 4.68 -19.77 34.69
N GLU A 460 5.02 -20.13 33.45
CA GLU A 460 6.31 -20.77 33.13
C GLU A 460 7.50 -19.85 33.40
N TYR A 461 7.43 -18.59 32.98
CA TYR A 461 8.47 -17.60 33.28
C TYR A 461 8.71 -17.46 34.78
N ARG A 462 7.63 -17.45 35.58
CA ARG A 462 7.73 -17.46 37.04
C ARG A 462 8.41 -18.73 37.55
N ARG A 463 8.04 -19.91 37.04
CA ARG A 463 8.65 -21.20 37.44
C ARG A 463 10.12 -21.31 37.05
N SER A 464 10.50 -20.73 35.92
CA SER A 464 11.88 -20.66 35.42
C SER A 464 12.68 -19.51 36.05
N GLU A 465 12.08 -18.73 36.96
CA GLU A 465 12.68 -17.54 37.58
C GLU A 465 13.19 -16.48 36.60
N VAL A 466 12.71 -16.48 35.36
CA VAL A 466 13.06 -15.53 34.31
C VAL A 466 12.07 -14.37 34.31
N ARG A 467 12.56 -13.13 34.38
CA ARG A 467 11.71 -11.95 34.18
C ARG A 467 11.35 -11.77 32.70
N PRO A 468 10.09 -11.48 32.35
CA PRO A 468 9.71 -11.08 31.01
C PRO A 468 10.52 -9.89 30.48
N GLY A 469 10.88 -9.93 29.20
CA GLY A 469 11.39 -8.76 28.49
C GLY A 469 10.27 -7.74 28.32
N GLN A 470 10.60 -6.46 28.36
CA GLN A 470 9.60 -5.39 28.28
C GLN A 470 8.98 -5.33 26.87
N ALA A 471 9.81 -5.35 25.81
CA ALA A 471 9.34 -5.21 24.44
C ALA A 471 8.47 -6.40 24.03
N ASP A 472 8.88 -7.62 24.39
CA ASP A 472 8.12 -8.83 24.10
C ASP A 472 6.83 -8.93 24.94
N PHE A 473 6.87 -8.58 26.23
CA PHE A 473 5.67 -8.58 27.06
C PHE A 473 4.63 -7.56 26.59
N GLU A 474 5.06 -6.35 26.23
CA GLU A 474 4.15 -5.32 25.74
C GLU A 474 3.49 -5.76 24.43
N GLN A 475 4.26 -6.29 23.48
CA GLN A 475 3.69 -6.85 22.25
C GLN A 475 2.70 -8.00 22.53
N ALA A 476 2.94 -8.81 23.56
CA ALA A 476 2.01 -9.86 23.95
C ALA A 476 0.66 -9.26 24.37
N LEU A 477 0.65 -8.16 25.14
CA LEU A 477 -0.57 -7.44 25.52
C LEU A 477 -1.32 -6.86 24.31
N PHE A 478 -0.60 -6.37 23.28
CA PHE A 478 -1.19 -5.87 22.03
C PHE A 478 -1.94 -6.93 21.23
N ARG A 479 -1.44 -8.17 21.28
CA ARG A 479 -2.00 -9.27 20.50
C ARG A 479 -3.23 -9.88 21.16
N LEU A 480 -3.54 -9.52 22.41
CA LEU A 480 -4.66 -10.11 23.15
C LEU A 480 -5.98 -9.77 22.48
N ARG A 481 -6.77 -10.80 22.20
CA ARG A 481 -8.18 -10.65 21.84
C ARG A 481 -9.00 -10.42 23.11
N PRO A 482 -10.02 -9.55 23.07
CA PRO A 482 -11.00 -9.49 24.13
C PRO A 482 -11.65 -10.86 24.32
N ASP A 483 -11.58 -11.39 25.55
CA ASP A 483 -12.27 -12.61 25.96
C ASP A 483 -13.06 -12.32 27.24
N PRO A 484 -14.39 -12.13 27.15
CA PRO A 484 -15.24 -11.90 28.32
C PRO A 484 -15.22 -13.04 29.34
N GLY A 485 -14.82 -14.25 28.94
CA GLY A 485 -14.74 -15.43 29.80
C GLY A 485 -13.37 -15.62 30.46
N PHE A 486 -12.41 -14.71 30.28
CA PHE A 486 -11.11 -14.78 30.95
C PHE A 486 -11.22 -14.18 32.37
N PRO A 487 -10.81 -14.90 33.43
CA PRO A 487 -10.85 -14.38 34.80
C PRO A 487 -9.58 -13.55 35.13
N PRO A 488 -9.66 -12.20 35.29
CA PRO A 488 -8.47 -11.38 35.55
C PRO A 488 -7.76 -11.73 36.86
N ALA A 489 -8.50 -12.21 37.87
CA ALA A 489 -7.95 -12.65 39.15
C ALA A 489 -6.89 -13.75 39.00
N ALA A 490 -7.05 -14.66 38.03
CA ALA A 490 -6.08 -15.72 37.78
C ALA A 490 -4.70 -15.17 37.36
N ALA A 491 -4.66 -14.01 36.68
CA ALA A 491 -3.41 -13.32 36.38
C ALA A 491 -2.80 -12.63 37.60
N GLU A 492 -3.61 -12.13 38.54
CA GLU A 492 -3.12 -11.53 39.79
C GLU A 492 -2.53 -12.57 40.75
N GLU A 493 -3.10 -13.77 40.80
CA GLU A 493 -2.63 -14.92 41.60
C GLU A 493 -1.19 -15.36 41.22
N LEU A 494 -0.73 -15.02 40.01
CA LEU A 494 0.68 -15.18 39.66
C LEU A 494 1.62 -14.34 40.53
N GLY A 495 1.14 -13.34 41.29
CA GLY A 495 1.94 -12.55 42.22
C GLY A 495 3.05 -11.71 41.58
N THR A 496 3.21 -11.76 40.26
CA THR A 496 4.24 -11.03 39.51
C THR A 496 3.75 -9.63 39.08
N PRO A 497 4.67 -8.67 38.87
CA PRO A 497 4.33 -7.39 38.26
C PRO A 497 3.60 -7.52 36.92
N GLU A 498 4.01 -8.48 36.09
CA GLU A 498 3.44 -8.75 34.77
C GLU A 498 2.05 -9.37 34.87
N GLY A 499 1.81 -10.26 35.84
CA GLY A 499 0.48 -10.79 36.15
C GLY A 499 -0.51 -9.69 36.55
N ARG A 500 -0.10 -8.76 37.41
CA ARG A 500 -0.89 -7.57 37.78
C ARG A 500 -1.12 -6.62 36.59
N ARG A 501 -0.16 -6.51 35.66
CA ARG A 501 -0.33 -5.71 34.43
C ARG A 501 -1.33 -6.38 33.48
N LEU A 502 -1.25 -7.69 33.29
CA LEU A 502 -2.19 -8.45 32.46
C LEU A 502 -3.62 -8.36 33.01
N ALA A 503 -3.80 -8.55 34.33
CA ALA A 503 -5.09 -8.41 34.98
C ALA A 503 -5.69 -7.02 34.78
N ARG A 504 -4.92 -5.95 35.03
CA ARG A 504 -5.36 -4.57 34.79
C ARG A 504 -5.70 -4.30 33.33
N TRP A 505 -4.89 -4.82 32.39
CA TRP A 505 -5.11 -4.65 30.95
C TRP A 505 -6.45 -5.25 30.51
N LEU A 506 -6.73 -6.49 30.93
CA LEU A 506 -7.95 -7.21 30.56
C LEU A 506 -9.18 -6.63 31.28
N SER A 507 -9.07 -6.27 32.57
CA SER A 507 -10.13 -5.57 33.30
C SER A 507 -10.45 -4.19 32.71
N GLY A 508 -9.48 -3.54 32.05
CA GLY A 508 -9.66 -2.29 31.33
C GLY A 508 -10.30 -2.44 29.94
N GLY A 509 -10.64 -3.66 29.52
CA GLY A 509 -11.22 -3.96 28.20
C GLY A 509 -10.20 -4.30 27.11
N GLY A 510 -8.91 -4.46 27.46
CA GLY A 510 -7.82 -4.76 26.52
C GLY A 510 -7.53 -3.61 25.55
N PHE A 511 -6.96 -3.96 24.39
CA PHE A 511 -6.83 -3.00 23.28
C PHE A 511 -8.24 -2.60 22.82
N PRO A 512 -8.55 -1.30 22.68
CA PRO A 512 -9.90 -0.85 22.34
C PRO A 512 -10.33 -1.51 21.03
N ALA A 513 -11.36 -2.36 21.10
CA ALA A 513 -12.02 -2.81 19.90
C ALA A 513 -12.55 -1.56 19.19
N PRO A 514 -12.42 -1.45 17.86
CA PRO A 514 -13.12 -0.41 17.13
C PRO A 514 -14.61 -0.55 17.45
N GLY A 515 -15.13 0.39 18.24
CA GLY A 515 -16.55 0.41 18.57
C GLY A 515 -17.33 0.39 17.26
N CYS A 516 -18.33 -0.48 17.15
CA CYS A 516 -19.22 -0.45 16.02
C CYS A 516 -20.58 -0.05 16.56
N GLU A 517 -20.77 1.26 16.73
CA GLU A 517 -22.05 1.79 17.19
C GLU A 517 -23.06 1.72 16.05
N ARG A 518 -24.20 1.06 16.28
CA ARG A 518 -25.33 1.06 15.35
C ARG A 518 -25.91 2.47 15.31
N THR A 519 -25.46 3.29 14.38
CA THR A 519 -26.04 4.61 14.15
C THR A 519 -27.07 4.52 13.03
N THR A 520 -28.32 4.89 13.31
CA THR A 520 -29.32 5.16 12.28
C THR A 520 -28.94 6.49 11.63
N VAL A 521 -28.40 6.47 10.41
CA VAL A 521 -28.22 7.70 9.63
C VAL A 521 -29.52 7.93 8.88
N LEU A 522 -30.30 8.93 9.32
CA LEU A 522 -31.39 9.45 8.50
C LEU A 522 -30.78 10.08 7.25
N PRO A 523 -31.35 9.88 6.05
CA PRO A 523 -30.93 10.65 4.88
C PRO A 523 -31.01 12.14 5.22
N PHE A 524 -29.94 12.89 4.95
CA PHE A 524 -29.97 14.34 5.10
C PHE A 524 -31.06 14.88 4.16
N GLU A 525 -32.13 15.44 4.72
CA GLU A 525 -33.10 16.18 3.93
C GLU A 525 -32.43 17.44 3.39
N ARG A 526 -32.64 17.68 2.09
CA ARG A 526 -32.26 18.91 1.40
C ARG A 526 -32.96 20.08 2.10
N PRO A 527 -32.27 21.15 2.52
CA PRO A 527 -32.96 22.32 3.04
C PRO A 527 -33.95 22.86 2.00
N ASP A 528 -35.15 23.24 2.43
CA ASP A 528 -36.22 23.75 1.57
C ASP A 528 -35.90 25.13 0.94
N ASP A 529 -34.74 25.72 1.25
CA ASP A 529 -34.29 26.99 0.71
C ASP A 529 -33.66 26.82 -0.70
N PRO A 530 -34.29 27.36 -1.76
CA PRO A 530 -33.81 27.25 -3.13
C PRO A 530 -32.49 28.01 -3.39
N GLU A 531 -32.20 29.09 -2.66
CA GLU A 531 -31.00 29.90 -2.89
C GLU A 531 -29.73 29.21 -2.38
N ALA A 532 -29.80 28.55 -1.22
CA ALA A 532 -28.70 27.73 -0.68
C ALA A 532 -28.37 26.53 -1.59
N ALA A 533 -29.38 25.94 -2.23
CA ALA A 533 -29.21 24.85 -3.20
C ALA A 533 -28.65 25.28 -4.56
N ALA A 534 -28.89 26.53 -4.96
CA ALA A 534 -28.34 27.09 -6.18
C ALA A 534 -26.86 27.51 -6.01
N ALA A 535 -26.46 27.96 -4.82
CA ALA A 535 -25.10 28.40 -4.55
C ALA A 535 -24.05 27.27 -4.55
N TYR A 536 -24.42 26.04 -4.12
CA TYR A 536 -23.48 24.91 -4.01
C TYR A 536 -24.05 23.58 -4.54
N PRO A 537 -24.24 23.43 -5.86
CA PRO A 537 -24.94 22.29 -6.46
C PRO A 537 -24.22 20.94 -6.35
N LYS A 538 -22.96 20.88 -5.88
CA LYS A 538 -22.16 19.65 -5.75
C LYS A 538 -21.39 19.50 -4.43
N GLY A 539 -21.62 20.38 -3.45
CA GLY A 539 -20.68 20.58 -2.33
C GLY A 539 -21.24 20.44 -0.91
N TRP A 540 -22.44 19.88 -0.72
CA TRP A 540 -23.12 19.89 0.59
C TRP A 540 -22.35 19.21 1.74
N ASN A 541 -21.49 18.23 1.45
CA ASN A 541 -20.63 17.60 2.46
C ASN A 541 -19.34 18.39 2.77
N LEU A 542 -19.03 19.44 2.02
CA LEU A 542 -17.78 20.23 2.15
C LEU A 542 -18.03 21.61 2.77
N ALA A 543 -19.10 22.32 2.39
CA ALA A 543 -19.38 23.65 2.94
C ALA A 543 -19.75 23.62 4.44
N ALA A 544 -20.51 22.61 4.88
CA ALA A 544 -20.82 22.41 6.30
C ALA A 544 -19.58 21.99 7.12
N ARG A 545 -18.56 21.46 6.44
CA ARG A 545 -17.27 21.07 7.03
C ARG A 545 -16.41 22.32 7.27
N ASP A 546 -16.40 23.25 6.32
CA ASP A 546 -15.65 24.51 6.42
C ASP A 546 -16.23 25.46 7.49
N GLU A 547 -17.56 25.55 7.61
CA GLU A 547 -18.23 26.37 8.66
C GLU A 547 -17.99 25.78 10.07
N ALA A 548 -18.04 24.45 10.20
CA ALA A 548 -17.77 23.75 11.47
C ALA A 548 -16.28 23.79 11.86
N ASP A 549 -15.37 23.68 10.89
CA ASP A 549 -13.92 23.86 11.11
C ASP A 549 -13.61 25.30 11.54
N TRP A 550 -14.30 26.31 10.97
CA TRP A 550 -14.13 27.72 11.36
C TRP A 550 -14.64 28.01 12.78
N GLN A 551 -15.80 27.48 13.17
CA GLN A 551 -16.33 27.63 14.54
C GLN A 551 -15.45 26.93 15.58
N TRP A 552 -14.87 25.77 15.24
CA TRP A 552 -13.91 25.06 16.09
C TRP A 552 -12.59 25.82 16.25
N GLN A 553 -12.09 26.45 15.18
CA GLN A 553 -10.89 27.31 15.23
C GLN A 553 -11.07 28.54 16.12
N GLN A 554 -12.26 29.14 16.16
CA GLN A 554 -12.55 30.25 17.08
C GLN A 554 -12.64 29.83 18.54
N ALA A 555 -13.09 28.59 18.81
CA ALA A 555 -13.20 28.06 20.16
C ALA A 555 -11.84 27.62 20.75
N ASN A 556 -10.79 27.41 19.93
CA ASN A 556 -9.47 26.92 20.37
C ASN A 556 -8.30 27.75 19.78
N PRO A 557 -8.03 28.95 20.32
CA PRO A 557 -7.10 29.93 19.73
C PRO A 557 -5.59 29.67 19.95
N SER A 558 -5.17 28.51 20.48
CA SER A 558 -3.77 28.25 20.86
C SER A 558 -2.88 27.72 19.72
N GLY A 559 -2.55 28.59 18.76
CA GLY A 559 -1.16 28.81 18.30
C GLY A 559 -0.34 27.72 17.58
N LEU A 560 -0.90 26.65 17.01
CA LEU A 560 -0.14 25.71 16.14
C LEU A 560 -0.84 25.51 14.79
N ASN A 561 -0.67 26.50 13.90
CA ASN A 561 -1.13 26.48 12.51
C ASN A 561 -0.26 25.55 11.66
N TYR A 562 -0.56 24.25 11.61
CA TYR A 562 -0.37 23.37 10.44
C TYR A 562 -0.94 21.97 10.73
N TYR A 563 -2.21 21.75 10.40
CA TYR A 563 -2.80 20.41 10.30
C TYR A 563 -3.43 20.26 8.90
N PRO A 564 -3.08 19.23 8.11
CA PRO A 564 -4.04 18.70 7.15
C PRO A 564 -5.14 18.01 7.98
N GLY A 565 -6.41 18.29 7.68
CA GLY A 565 -7.55 17.89 8.52
C GLY A 565 -7.60 16.40 8.89
N PRO A 566 -8.49 16.02 9.83
CA PRO A 566 -8.56 14.64 10.31
C PRO A 566 -8.83 13.66 9.16
N PRO A 567 -8.39 12.39 9.29
CA PRO A 567 -8.57 11.39 8.25
C PRO A 567 -10.04 11.30 7.80
N PRO A 568 -10.33 10.95 6.53
CA PRO A 568 -11.69 10.97 5.96
C PRO A 568 -12.75 10.16 6.73
N TRP A 569 -12.34 9.31 7.68
CA TRP A 569 -13.19 8.47 8.50
C TRP A 569 -13.44 9.01 9.92
N ALA A 570 -12.68 10.00 10.38
CA ALA A 570 -12.85 10.64 11.69
C ALA A 570 -13.78 11.84 11.56
N GLY A 571 -15.09 11.58 11.47
CA GLY A 571 -16.12 12.62 11.55
C GLY A 571 -16.73 12.69 12.94
N LYS A 572 -16.66 13.86 13.60
CA LYS A 572 -17.69 14.42 14.52
C LYS A 572 -17.28 15.85 14.95
N PRO A 573 -18.25 16.77 15.16
CA PRO A 573 -19.08 16.82 16.39
C PRO A 573 -20.60 16.80 16.09
N LEU A 574 -21.44 16.06 16.84
CA LEU A 574 -22.14 16.40 18.09
C LEU A 574 -23.16 17.57 17.96
N GLY A 575 -24.41 17.22 17.65
CA GLY A 575 -25.59 18.06 17.80
C GLY A 575 -26.86 17.20 17.79
N THR A 576 -27.71 17.33 18.81
CA THR A 576 -28.96 16.57 19.00
C THR A 576 -30.08 17.08 18.11
N TYR A 577 -30.61 16.28 17.17
CA TYR A 577 -31.86 16.61 16.46
C TYR A 577 -32.74 15.38 16.16
N GLY A 578 -34.05 15.59 16.25
CA GLY A 578 -35.07 14.59 16.56
C GLY A 578 -35.51 13.66 15.42
N ALA A 579 -35.94 12.47 15.82
CA ALA A 579 -36.43 11.40 14.95
C ALA A 579 -37.85 11.67 14.42
N ARG A 580 -38.10 11.34 13.15
CA ARG A 580 -39.42 10.92 12.66
C ARG A 580 -39.30 9.74 11.71
N ASP A 581 -40.30 8.87 11.83
CA ASP A 581 -40.35 7.49 11.34
C ASP A 581 -40.47 7.34 9.81
N ARG A 582 -39.64 6.45 9.23
CA ARG A 582 -39.92 5.40 8.20
C ARG A 582 -38.75 5.19 7.20
N GLU A 583 -38.10 4.01 7.31
CA GLU A 583 -37.12 3.34 6.40
C GLU A 583 -35.76 4.05 6.10
N PRO A 584 -34.72 3.38 5.52
CA PRO A 584 -34.15 2.04 5.67
C PRO A 584 -32.75 2.09 6.38
N ALA A 585 -32.30 1.00 7.01
CA ALA A 585 -31.08 0.98 7.82
C ALA A 585 -29.81 0.60 7.03
N PHE A 586 -28.78 1.44 7.06
CA PHE A 586 -27.40 1.06 6.72
C PHE A 586 -26.54 1.00 8.00
N ILE A 587 -25.70 -0.03 8.11
CA ILE A 587 -24.76 -0.19 9.23
C ILE A 587 -23.51 0.66 8.96
N ARG A 588 -23.29 1.71 9.76
CA ARG A 588 -22.02 2.44 9.79
C ARG A 588 -21.16 1.90 10.93
N LEU A 589 -19.96 1.44 10.63
CA LEU A 589 -18.95 1.06 11.63
C LEU A 589 -18.23 2.36 12.04
N ALA A 590 -18.60 2.96 13.16
CA ALA A 590 -17.96 4.18 13.68
C ALA A 590 -16.90 3.83 14.72
N VAL A 591 -15.64 3.71 14.29
CA VAL A 591 -14.49 3.49 15.19
C VAL A 591 -14.37 4.68 16.15
N THR A 592 -14.74 4.49 17.41
CA THR A 592 -14.49 5.47 18.46
C THR A 592 -13.00 5.45 18.79
N ASP A 593 -12.29 6.52 18.44
CA ASP A 593 -10.87 6.67 18.72
C ASP A 593 -10.69 6.90 20.23
N ALA A 594 -10.26 5.87 20.96
CA ALA A 594 -9.80 6.01 22.34
C ALA A 594 -8.38 6.64 22.35
N THR A 595 -8.30 7.88 21.88
CA THR A 595 -7.06 8.65 21.64
C THR A 595 -6.21 8.80 22.91
N ASP A 596 -6.84 8.89 24.09
CA ASP A 596 -6.14 8.97 25.38
C ASP A 596 -5.36 7.70 25.72
N ARG A 597 -5.91 6.52 25.38
CA ARG A 597 -5.25 5.22 25.62
C ARG A 597 -4.10 4.98 24.63
N LEU A 598 -4.25 5.43 23.39
CA LEU A 598 -3.19 5.45 22.38
C LEU A 598 -2.04 6.39 22.76
N ALA A 599 -2.35 7.52 23.41
CA ALA A 599 -1.37 8.46 23.93
C ALA A 599 -0.56 7.87 25.10
N GLU A 600 -1.23 7.27 26.11
CA GLU A 600 -0.60 6.53 27.22
C GLU A 600 0.29 5.38 26.72
N PHE A 601 -0.18 4.63 25.72
CA PHE A 601 0.61 3.60 25.07
C PHE A 601 1.86 4.15 24.36
N SER A 602 1.70 5.19 23.53
CA SER A 602 2.82 5.80 22.81
C SER A 602 3.88 6.37 23.77
N ALA A 603 3.48 6.78 24.99
CA ALA A 603 4.38 7.30 26.01
C ALA A 603 5.36 6.23 26.55
N LEU A 604 4.92 4.97 26.66
CA LEU A 604 5.79 3.85 27.09
C LEU A 604 6.86 3.53 26.03
N PHE A 605 6.50 3.57 24.74
CA PHE A 605 7.45 3.37 23.64
C PHE A 605 8.35 4.58 23.39
N ARG A 606 7.98 5.78 23.89
CA ARG A 606 8.90 6.93 23.91
C ARG A 606 10.10 6.69 24.83
N ALA A 607 9.94 5.93 25.91
CA ALA A 607 11.01 5.66 26.88
C ALA A 607 12.06 4.66 26.37
N VAL A 608 11.65 3.64 25.59
CA VAL A 608 12.54 2.57 25.09
C VAL A 608 13.56 3.08 24.03
N GLY A 609 13.36 4.28 23.48
CA GLY A 609 14.23 4.90 22.46
C GLY A 609 14.73 6.30 22.80
N GLY A 610 14.70 6.73 24.07
CA GLY A 610 15.23 8.04 24.46
C GLY A 610 16.74 8.12 24.21
N PRO A 611 17.28 9.24 23.68
CA PRO A 611 18.72 9.38 23.47
C PRO A 611 19.44 9.26 24.81
N ARG A 612 20.26 8.20 24.99
CA ARG A 612 21.24 8.16 26.10
C ARG A 612 22.18 9.35 25.90
N ALA A 613 22.33 10.17 26.93
CA ALA A 613 23.17 11.36 26.92
C ALA A 613 24.58 11.02 26.42
N ARG A 614 24.94 11.48 25.22
CA ARG A 614 26.31 11.43 24.73
C ARG A 614 27.18 12.21 25.71
N HIS A 615 28.03 11.51 26.46
CA HIS A 615 29.11 12.16 27.16
C HIS A 615 30.07 12.76 26.13
N GLY A 616 30.14 14.09 26.13
CA GLY A 616 31.32 14.87 25.76
C GLY A 616 31.90 14.67 24.36
N ARG A 617 31.34 15.36 23.37
CA ARG A 617 32.15 16.17 22.43
C ARG A 617 31.28 17.17 21.70
N THR A 618 31.32 18.40 22.18
CA THR A 618 30.86 19.61 21.50
C THR A 618 31.74 19.86 20.29
N THR A 619 31.21 19.62 19.08
CA THR A 619 31.70 20.28 17.87
C THR A 619 30.59 21.18 17.38
N ALA A 620 30.75 22.48 17.66
CA ALA A 620 29.94 23.53 17.09
C ALA A 620 30.15 23.53 15.57
N THR A 621 29.09 23.27 14.80
CA THR A 621 29.06 23.62 13.38
C THR A 621 28.55 25.05 13.27
N ALA A 622 29.42 25.93 12.79
CA ALA A 622 29.27 27.37 12.70
C ALA A 622 28.47 27.83 11.46
N ASP A 623 27.41 27.12 11.07
CA ASP A 623 26.51 27.57 10.01
C ASP A 623 25.08 27.49 10.51
N GLY A 624 24.49 28.66 10.79
CA GLY A 624 23.15 28.85 11.35
C GLY A 624 22.00 28.47 10.40
N ARG A 625 22.03 27.26 9.84
CA ARG A 625 20.87 26.68 9.15
C ARG A 625 20.03 25.91 10.15
N THR A 626 18.81 26.39 10.36
CA THR A 626 17.72 25.67 11.05
C THR A 626 17.45 24.32 10.37
N PRO A 627 17.14 23.24 11.13
CA PRO A 627 16.70 21.98 10.53
C PRO A 627 15.34 22.20 9.84
N TYR A 628 15.22 21.76 8.59
CA TYR A 628 13.97 21.78 7.83
C TYR A 628 12.83 21.08 8.59
N PRO A 629 11.66 21.70 8.77
CA PRO A 629 10.48 21.02 9.28
C PRO A 629 9.73 20.30 8.15
N GLY A 630 9.53 18.99 8.32
CA GLY A 630 8.37 18.25 7.81
C GLY A 630 8.25 18.03 6.29
N ALA A 631 8.84 16.94 5.80
CA ALA A 631 8.29 16.22 4.65
C ALA A 631 7.52 14.99 5.18
N GLY A 632 6.19 14.99 5.01
CA GLY A 632 5.34 13.87 5.42
C GLY A 632 5.71 12.56 4.72
N CYS A 633 5.43 11.43 5.37
CA CYS A 633 5.71 10.11 4.80
C CYS A 633 4.85 9.87 3.55
N SER A 634 5.47 9.74 2.38
CA SER A 634 4.79 9.53 1.08
C SER A 634 3.97 8.25 1.00
N ARG A 635 4.14 7.32 1.95
CA ARG A 635 3.39 6.06 2.03
C ARG A 635 2.06 6.17 2.76
N CYS A 636 1.88 7.16 3.63
CA CYS A 636 0.67 7.24 4.47
C CYS A 636 0.09 8.65 4.69
N GLY A 637 0.74 9.71 4.19
CA GLY A 637 0.21 11.07 4.26
C GLY A 637 0.12 11.69 5.67
N TRP A 638 0.71 11.05 6.69
CA TRP A 638 0.78 11.58 8.06
C TRP A 638 2.00 12.50 8.23
N PRO A 639 1.87 13.62 8.97
CA PRO A 639 2.98 14.53 9.23
C PRO A 639 4.01 13.93 10.19
N SER A 640 5.27 14.32 10.02
CA SER A 640 6.38 13.95 10.89
C SER A 640 6.24 14.61 12.26
N TYR A 641 6.40 13.85 13.36
CA TYR A 641 6.43 14.44 14.69
C TYR A 641 7.75 15.24 14.88
N PRO A 642 7.70 16.49 15.39
CA PRO A 642 8.90 17.26 15.63
C PRO A 642 9.72 16.62 16.76
N THR A 643 10.96 16.27 16.45
CA THR A 643 11.97 15.81 17.41
C THR A 643 12.79 17.01 17.87
N THR A 644 12.25 17.81 18.79
CA THR A 644 13.02 18.62 19.77
C THR A 644 12.08 19.46 20.61
N GLY A 645 12.20 19.33 21.93
CA GLY A 645 11.60 20.25 22.90
C GLY A 645 12.06 19.86 24.29
N ASN A 646 13.13 20.52 24.78
CA ASN A 646 13.52 20.47 26.18
C ASN A 646 12.32 20.88 27.04
N TRP A 647 11.74 19.94 27.78
CA TRP A 647 10.82 20.25 28.85
C TRP A 647 11.55 20.04 30.17
N SER A 648 11.84 21.15 30.85
CA SER A 648 12.30 21.10 32.24
C SER A 648 11.12 20.66 33.12
N PRO A 649 11.35 19.78 34.12
CA PRO A 649 10.28 19.39 35.03
C PRO A 649 9.92 20.57 35.95
N PRO A 650 8.63 20.81 36.27
CA PRO A 650 8.31 21.67 37.40
C PRO A 650 8.80 20.99 38.68
N ALA A 651 9.50 21.75 39.51
CA ALA A 651 9.92 21.36 40.86
C ALA A 651 8.68 21.22 41.79
N PRO A 652 8.85 20.57 42.96
CA PRO A 652 7.98 19.52 43.52
C PRO A 652 6.51 19.87 43.76
#